data_AF-A0AAD9EQP5-F1
#
_entry.id   AF-A0AAD9EQP5-F1
#
_cell.length_a   1.000
_cell.length_b   1.000
_cell.length_c   1.000
_cell.angle_alpha   90.00
_cell.angle_beta   90.00
_cell.angle_gamma   90.00
#
_symmetry.space_group_name_H-M   'P 1'
#
loop_
_entity.id
_entity.type
_entity.pdbx_description
1 polymer ?
#
loop_
_entity_poly.entity_id
_entity_poly.type
_entity_poly.pdbx_seq_one_letter_code
_entity_poly.pdbx_strand_id
1 'polypeptide(L)'
;MTALRKRASILSALPSTRPSNSKRLPAVAISQDRWNNYSIPEIDVEAVCRAVTLHKAFELQSGYTIRDLPKFSDLTPYGGITEEAEDEICKLEARRLVGIANSDSPISLQGNEDMLGPADENGYFRLHWLGQRLVQALQICEHDTILVKMEYVDWTSSRMSSYANIQARLLSYFDPATGDERFSGSPLLKGENYERCHHAMVNYLTAVLVRVILQSFRGNHWVNNIIAVIARISAKLKVVGHDLSAATEQTLQNGSEARSRIHRREVKDNQYLADNQGYEVEKDTHVPRHTPNRVGYASKYFLEMDLIHNAVIDMLIDSLTAFAVNNPLAPGVDDFESSTALYESFITPEQILICQQRDGGIGAASETGVTRAFTAGFQVCRRVWETLEKQSTSHTNTNWTSVKWTCSFVDDGDKVQLHDRRGAVKLGSMARVITATVPYSMISGTFCASLHTLIDEILFRFGQDTRFALNLVEQPKIICTAILRTSRHQSRRPTARDNDDACPVSETSLLQKRAVGNVGNSFQTHSHARTTSWAPLNRNKTTTLSDREQAKTSLEAVKSEYLKWIIDDNAIIISCKWYAWGSLMACALLVLGGLGVGFTVGDRIHAVDPFNISVFCWVLAGFILLVAKAVRVADWSWSHFLRGQVTCRSIEEVVAVSGVNDQLLIAILLRSDSQLHLQTRGPFNVMFLRRSSDILGGFSIDVPIKMTTAVEGGLIPIKILAEWGIGLVFLSARSWIPYNVVSNSKSFGECPVARNIMHPAWLMVGKIPCYRLKLEEVYIHQVLGVFEKECCFY
;
A
#
# COMPACT_ATOMS: atom_id res chain seq x y z
N MET A 1 -10.01 9.02 14.67
CA MET A 1 -11.46 8.82 14.92
C MET A 1 -12.27 10.13 14.98
N THR A 2 -11.85 11.22 14.32
CA THR A 2 -12.54 12.54 14.38
C THR A 2 -12.97 13.10 13.01
N ALA A 3 -12.84 12.32 11.93
CA ALA A 3 -13.22 12.76 10.58
C ALA A 3 -14.56 12.19 10.07
N LEU A 4 -15.15 11.19 10.73
CA LEU A 4 -16.37 10.52 10.26
C LEU A 4 -17.69 11.06 10.86
N ARG A 5 -17.63 12.02 11.79
CA ARG A 5 -18.84 12.56 12.47
C ARG A 5 -19.47 13.79 11.83
N LYS A 6 -18.90 14.35 10.75
CA LYS A 6 -19.36 15.62 10.13
C LYS A 6 -20.24 15.46 8.88
N ARG A 7 -20.74 14.24 8.58
CA ARG A 7 -21.65 13.98 7.44
C ARG A 7 -23.13 13.85 7.80
N ALA A 8 -23.53 14.04 9.06
CA ALA A 8 -24.90 13.78 9.50
C ALA A 8 -25.68 15.01 10.04
N SER A 9 -25.20 16.25 9.88
CA SER A 9 -25.85 17.42 10.50
C SER A 9 -25.97 18.62 9.56
N ILE A 10 -26.60 18.47 8.39
CA ILE A 10 -27.23 19.58 7.67
C ILE A 10 -28.50 19.04 7.00
N LEU A 11 -29.55 18.82 7.80
CA LEU A 11 -30.89 18.49 7.29
C LEU A 11 -31.96 18.99 8.26
N SER A 12 -31.91 20.27 8.62
CA SER A 12 -33.04 20.96 9.27
C SER A 12 -32.76 22.46 9.42
N ALA A 13 -33.11 23.26 8.43
CA ALA A 13 -33.61 24.63 8.57
C ALA A 13 -33.70 25.30 7.20
N LEU A 14 -34.92 25.60 6.75
CA LEU A 14 -35.38 26.83 6.04
C LEU A 14 -36.61 26.55 5.14
N PRO A 15 -37.43 27.57 4.85
CA PRO A 15 -38.88 27.51 5.03
C PRO A 15 -39.67 27.23 3.74
N SER A 16 -40.94 26.90 3.95
CA SER A 16 -41.95 26.61 2.95
C SER A 16 -42.35 27.84 2.12
N THR A 17 -41.78 28.00 0.93
CA THR A 17 -42.44 28.71 -0.18
C THR A 17 -41.99 28.13 -1.52
N ARG A 18 -42.94 27.60 -2.30
CA ARG A 18 -42.75 27.15 -3.68
C ARG A 18 -42.48 28.35 -4.60
N PRO A 19 -41.53 28.23 -5.55
CA PRO A 19 -41.72 28.79 -6.87
C PRO A 19 -41.78 27.69 -7.94
N SER A 20 -42.60 28.00 -8.94
CA SER A 20 -43.00 27.20 -10.08
C SER A 20 -41.87 26.90 -11.08
N ASN A 21 -41.92 25.70 -11.64
CA ASN A 21 -41.43 25.31 -12.98
C ASN A 21 -40.15 26.01 -13.46
N SER A 22 -38.99 25.57 -12.97
CA SER A 22 -37.73 25.72 -13.68
C SER A 22 -37.24 24.35 -14.18
N LYS A 23 -36.79 24.35 -15.42
CA LYS A 23 -36.31 23.18 -16.18
C LYS A 23 -35.40 22.30 -15.33
N ARG A 24 -35.62 20.98 -15.37
CA ARG A 24 -34.69 19.98 -14.85
C ARG A 24 -33.30 20.27 -15.42
N LEU A 25 -32.42 20.86 -14.62
CA LEU A 25 -30.99 20.72 -14.79
C LEU A 25 -30.71 19.21 -14.73
N PRO A 26 -30.07 18.63 -15.75
CA PRO A 26 -29.65 17.24 -15.65
C PRO A 26 -28.77 17.13 -14.41
N ALA A 27 -29.03 16.10 -13.60
CA ALA A 27 -28.16 15.71 -12.51
C ALA A 27 -26.72 15.72 -13.06
N VAL A 28 -25.85 16.50 -12.43
CA VAL A 28 -24.41 16.43 -12.67
C VAL A 28 -24.02 15.01 -12.29
N ALA A 29 -24.03 14.13 -13.29
CA ALA A 29 -23.26 12.92 -13.27
C ALA A 29 -21.86 13.36 -12.89
N ILE A 30 -21.36 12.85 -11.77
CA ILE A 30 -19.93 12.83 -11.47
C ILE A 30 -19.33 12.05 -12.63
N SER A 31 -18.94 12.80 -13.65
CA SER A 31 -18.66 12.30 -14.98
C SER A 31 -17.35 11.53 -14.93
N GLN A 32 -17.40 10.26 -15.34
CA GLN A 32 -16.35 9.52 -16.01
C GLN A 32 -14.93 10.04 -15.74
N ASP A 33 -14.21 9.35 -14.86
CA ASP A 33 -12.76 9.37 -14.85
C ASP A 33 -12.26 9.33 -16.30
N ARG A 34 -11.57 10.40 -16.75
CA ARG A 34 -11.04 10.49 -18.11
C ARG A 34 -9.79 9.62 -18.19
N TRP A 35 -9.98 8.37 -18.56
CA TRP A 35 -8.92 7.44 -18.86
C TRP A 35 -8.33 7.75 -20.23
N ASN A 36 -7.01 7.88 -20.29
CA ASN A 36 -6.28 8.02 -21.56
C ASN A 36 -5.34 6.83 -21.74
N ASN A 37 -5.34 6.27 -22.95
CA ASN A 37 -4.30 5.34 -23.39
C ASN A 37 -2.92 5.99 -23.28
N TYR A 38 -1.91 5.20 -22.92
CA TYR A 38 -0.55 5.73 -22.84
C TYR A 38 -0.03 6.10 -24.23
N SER A 39 0.23 7.39 -24.42
CA SER A 39 1.08 7.92 -25.48
C SER A 39 2.29 8.62 -24.86
N ILE A 40 3.38 8.68 -25.63
CA ILE A 40 4.54 9.50 -25.28
C ILE A 40 4.06 10.94 -25.16
N PRO A 41 4.29 11.62 -24.03
CA PRO A 41 3.85 12.99 -23.86
C PRO A 41 4.72 13.94 -24.69
N GLU A 42 4.10 14.98 -25.24
CA GLU A 42 4.79 16.10 -25.86
C GLU A 42 4.87 17.24 -24.83
N ILE A 43 5.95 17.25 -24.04
CA ILE A 43 6.17 18.25 -22.99
C ILE A 43 6.90 19.45 -23.58
N ASP A 44 6.33 20.64 -23.41
CA ASP A 44 6.94 21.91 -23.79
C ASP A 44 8.09 22.26 -22.82
N VAL A 45 9.32 22.26 -23.36
CA VAL A 45 10.54 22.64 -22.64
C VAL A 45 10.41 24.04 -22.05
N GLU A 46 9.85 25.00 -22.80
CA GLU A 46 9.76 26.38 -22.35
C GLU A 46 8.78 26.53 -21.20
N ALA A 47 7.66 25.79 -21.22
CA ALA A 47 6.72 25.78 -20.10
C ALA A 47 7.34 25.25 -18.81
N VAL A 48 8.17 24.19 -18.90
CA VAL A 48 8.91 23.68 -17.73
C VAL A 48 9.96 24.68 -17.27
N CYS A 49 10.72 25.29 -18.18
CA CYS A 49 11.69 26.34 -17.81
C CYS A 49 11.01 27.55 -17.15
N ARG A 50 9.80 27.94 -17.58
CA ARG A 50 9.00 28.98 -16.90
C ARG A 50 8.61 28.54 -15.49
N ALA A 51 8.23 27.28 -15.31
CA ALA A 51 7.89 26.72 -14.00
C ALA A 51 9.09 26.62 -13.04
N VAL A 52 10.33 26.50 -13.53
CA VAL A 52 11.54 26.57 -12.69
C VAL A 52 11.67 27.93 -11.99
N THR A 53 11.25 29.00 -12.68
CA THR A 53 11.29 30.38 -12.20
C THR A 53 9.94 30.87 -11.63
N LEU A 54 9.04 29.95 -11.26
CA LEU A 54 7.68 30.26 -10.80
C LEU A 54 7.66 31.23 -9.60
N HIS A 55 8.68 31.16 -8.74
CA HIS A 55 8.85 32.05 -7.60
C HIS A 55 8.99 33.54 -8.00
N LYS A 56 9.50 33.84 -9.21
CA LYS A 56 9.62 35.21 -9.71
C LYS A 56 8.26 35.81 -10.10
N ALA A 57 7.37 34.98 -10.62
CA ALA A 57 6.05 35.38 -11.07
C ALA A 57 5.07 34.19 -11.02
N PHE A 58 4.22 34.14 -9.98
CA PHE A 58 3.19 33.14 -9.82
C PHE A 58 1.82 33.71 -10.15
N GLU A 59 1.14 33.15 -11.15
CA GLU A 59 -0.21 33.55 -11.53
C GLU A 59 -1.25 32.81 -10.66
N LEU A 60 -1.92 33.55 -9.77
CA LEU A 60 -2.96 32.98 -8.89
C LEU A 60 -4.26 32.75 -9.67
N GLN A 61 -4.63 33.74 -10.47
CA GLN A 61 -5.81 33.80 -11.34
C GLN A 61 -5.46 34.61 -12.60
N SER A 62 -6.25 34.44 -13.67
CA SER A 62 -6.02 35.14 -14.94
C SER A 62 -5.84 36.65 -14.70
N GLY A 63 -4.64 37.16 -15.00
CA GLY A 63 -4.33 38.59 -14.82
C GLY A 63 -3.94 39.03 -13.41
N TYR A 64 -3.78 38.10 -12.45
CA TYR A 64 -3.28 38.39 -11.10
C TYR A 64 -2.00 37.58 -10.82
N THR A 65 -0.87 38.26 -10.83
CA THR A 65 0.47 37.67 -10.63
C THR A 65 1.09 38.19 -9.34
N ILE A 66 1.53 37.27 -8.49
CA ILE A 66 2.33 37.56 -7.31
C ILE A 66 3.80 37.43 -7.70
N ARG A 67 4.61 38.44 -7.36
CA ARG A 67 6.04 38.47 -7.68
C ARG A 67 6.88 38.28 -6.42
N ASP A 68 8.13 37.87 -6.63
CA ASP A 68 9.18 37.80 -5.61
C ASP A 68 8.80 36.90 -4.42
N LEU A 69 8.35 35.68 -4.72
CA LEU A 69 8.06 34.64 -3.73
C LEU A 69 9.34 33.89 -3.32
N PRO A 70 9.38 33.31 -2.10
CA PRO A 70 10.51 32.51 -1.65
C PRO A 70 10.76 31.28 -2.53
N LYS A 71 12.03 30.98 -2.78
CA LYS A 71 12.48 29.83 -3.56
C LYS A 71 12.43 28.55 -2.74
N PHE A 72 11.85 27.49 -3.32
CA PHE A 72 12.03 26.14 -2.80
C PHE A 72 13.30 25.53 -3.40
N SER A 73 14.10 24.82 -2.59
CA SER A 73 15.44 24.35 -2.99
C SER A 73 16.32 25.46 -3.52
N ASP A 74 16.58 26.49 -2.71
CA ASP A 74 17.52 27.56 -3.06
C ASP A 74 18.96 27.02 -3.10
N LEU A 75 19.70 27.34 -4.16
CA LEU A 75 21.12 26.99 -4.33
C LEU A 75 22.06 28.11 -3.88
N THR A 76 21.60 29.37 -3.83
CA THR A 76 22.45 30.54 -3.57
C THR A 76 23.23 30.51 -2.25
N PRO A 77 22.76 29.84 -1.16
CA PRO A 77 23.57 29.70 0.06
C PRO A 77 24.77 28.76 -0.10
N TYR A 78 24.86 28.01 -1.20
CA TYR A 78 25.82 26.91 -1.38
C TYR A 78 26.76 27.20 -2.55
N GLY A 79 28.06 26.92 -2.37
CA GLY A 79 29.05 26.91 -3.45
C GLY A 79 29.29 28.26 -4.15
N GLY A 80 28.88 29.38 -3.56
CA GLY A 80 29.08 30.73 -4.12
C GLY A 80 28.30 31.00 -5.42
N ILE A 81 27.17 30.32 -5.61
CA ILE A 81 26.36 30.39 -6.83
C ILE A 81 25.51 31.68 -6.83
N THR A 82 25.59 32.48 -7.90
CA THR A 82 24.71 33.65 -8.09
C THR A 82 23.31 33.23 -8.52
N GLU A 83 22.33 34.10 -8.35
CA GLU A 83 20.94 33.81 -8.74
C GLU A 83 20.80 33.53 -10.25
N GLU A 84 21.55 34.22 -11.11
CA GLU A 84 21.56 33.96 -12.55
C GLU A 84 22.16 32.60 -12.89
N ALA A 85 23.24 32.21 -12.19
CA ALA A 85 23.86 30.91 -12.36
C ALA A 85 22.93 29.77 -11.87
N GLU A 86 22.24 29.96 -10.74
CA GLU A 86 21.23 29.02 -10.24
C GLU A 86 20.13 28.77 -11.28
N ASP A 87 19.57 29.83 -11.86
CA ASP A 87 18.49 29.73 -12.85
C ASP A 87 18.96 28.95 -14.09
N GLU A 88 20.16 29.23 -14.59
CA GLU A 88 20.70 28.52 -15.75
C GLU A 88 20.99 27.05 -15.45
N ILE A 89 21.55 26.72 -14.29
CA ILE A 89 21.75 25.33 -13.85
C ILE A 89 20.41 24.59 -13.76
N CYS A 90 19.39 25.19 -13.14
CA CYS A 90 18.08 24.57 -13.00
C CYS A 90 17.37 24.40 -14.35
N LYS A 91 17.50 25.37 -15.27
CA LYS A 91 16.98 25.24 -16.64
C LYS A 91 17.71 24.17 -17.43
N LEU A 92 19.02 23.99 -17.27
CA LEU A 92 19.78 22.90 -17.90
C LEU A 92 19.26 21.54 -17.44
N GLU A 93 19.00 21.36 -16.14
CA GLU A 93 18.38 20.14 -15.62
C GLU A 93 16.96 19.93 -16.16
N ALA A 94 16.15 20.99 -16.23
CA ALA A 94 14.81 20.92 -16.80
C ALA A 94 14.84 20.46 -18.26
N ARG A 95 15.72 21.04 -19.09
CA ARG A 95 15.90 20.64 -20.50
C ARG A 95 16.30 19.16 -20.62
N ARG A 96 17.21 18.69 -19.77
CA ARG A 96 17.62 17.28 -19.71
C ARG A 96 16.43 16.37 -19.42
N LEU A 97 15.64 16.70 -18.40
CA LEU A 97 14.48 15.89 -17.98
C LEU A 97 13.37 15.89 -19.03
N VAL A 98 13.09 17.03 -19.68
CA VAL A 98 12.11 17.10 -20.78
C VAL A 98 12.58 16.30 -21.99
N GLY A 99 13.88 16.35 -22.33
CA GLY A 99 14.44 15.51 -23.38
C GLY A 99 14.25 14.02 -23.11
N ILE A 100 14.39 13.59 -21.85
CA ILE A 100 14.11 12.22 -21.43
C ILE A 100 12.61 11.91 -21.50
N ALA A 101 11.76 12.82 -21.04
CA ALA A 101 10.32 12.65 -21.02
C ALA A 101 9.73 12.41 -22.42
N ASN A 102 10.21 13.19 -23.41
CA ASN A 102 9.73 13.17 -24.78
C ASN A 102 10.38 12.06 -25.65
N SER A 103 11.47 11.44 -25.19
CA SER A 103 12.12 10.35 -25.92
C SER A 103 11.32 9.04 -25.80
N ASP A 104 11.41 8.11 -26.76
CA ASP A 104 10.99 6.70 -26.55
C ASP A 104 12.14 5.79 -26.13
N SER A 105 13.38 6.31 -26.15
CA SER A 105 14.56 5.51 -25.86
C SER A 105 14.54 4.96 -24.43
N PRO A 106 15.01 3.71 -24.22
CA PRO A 106 15.27 3.20 -22.89
C PRO A 106 16.18 4.16 -22.10
N ILE A 107 15.89 4.30 -20.81
CA ILE A 107 16.68 5.16 -19.93
C ILE A 107 18.02 4.46 -19.70
N SER A 108 19.12 5.15 -19.97
CA SER A 108 20.47 4.64 -19.74
C SER A 108 21.14 5.37 -18.59
N LEU A 109 21.86 4.62 -17.76
CA LEU A 109 22.78 5.18 -16.78
C LEU A 109 24.00 5.78 -17.49
N GLN A 110 24.35 7.01 -17.15
CA GLN A 110 25.55 7.67 -17.68
C GLN A 110 26.79 7.18 -16.92
N GLY A 111 27.86 6.81 -17.61
CA GLY A 111 29.12 6.37 -16.98
C GLY A 111 29.75 5.16 -17.67
N ASN A 112 30.95 4.79 -17.22
CA ASN A 112 31.66 3.59 -17.69
C ASN A 112 31.07 2.32 -17.05
N GLU A 113 31.23 1.17 -17.71
CA GLU A 113 30.78 -0.12 -17.14
C GLU A 113 31.47 -0.47 -15.81
N ASP A 114 32.67 0.06 -15.58
CA ASP A 114 33.44 -0.09 -14.34
C ASP A 114 32.95 0.81 -13.19
N MET A 115 31.85 1.57 -13.37
CA MET A 115 31.31 2.44 -12.33
C MET A 115 30.97 1.64 -11.07
N LEU A 116 31.62 2.00 -9.95
CA LEU A 116 31.63 1.30 -8.66
C LEU A 116 32.22 -0.12 -8.66
N GLY A 117 32.67 -0.64 -9.80
CA GLY A 117 33.34 -1.94 -9.93
C GLY A 117 32.41 -3.14 -10.15
N PRO A 118 32.87 -4.37 -9.86
CA PRO A 118 32.09 -5.60 -10.02
C PRO A 118 30.95 -5.71 -9.01
N ALA A 119 29.95 -6.56 -9.29
CA ALA A 119 28.81 -6.83 -8.42
C ALA A 119 29.18 -7.76 -7.25
N ASP A 120 30.12 -7.32 -6.40
CA ASP A 120 30.60 -8.01 -5.21
C ASP A 120 30.32 -7.22 -3.92
N GLU A 121 30.77 -7.75 -2.77
CA GLU A 121 30.63 -7.09 -1.46
C GLU A 121 31.16 -5.66 -1.44
N ASN A 122 32.32 -5.41 -2.07
CA ASN A 122 32.92 -4.08 -2.15
C ASN A 122 32.08 -3.13 -3.02
N GLY A 123 31.61 -3.60 -4.19
CA GLY A 123 30.73 -2.84 -5.06
C GLY A 123 29.43 -2.44 -4.36
N TYR A 124 28.83 -3.37 -3.61
CA TYR A 124 27.64 -3.10 -2.79
C TYR A 124 27.91 -2.17 -1.61
N PHE A 125 29.07 -2.26 -0.97
CA PHE A 125 29.49 -1.34 0.09
C PHE A 125 29.65 0.09 -0.44
N ARG A 126 30.26 0.25 -1.62
CA ARG A 126 30.38 1.53 -2.31
C ARG A 126 29.02 2.11 -2.70
N LEU A 127 28.10 1.28 -3.20
CA LEU A 127 26.72 1.69 -3.51
C LEU A 127 25.94 2.08 -2.25
N HIS A 128 26.08 1.32 -1.16
CA HIS A 128 25.49 1.63 0.13
C HIS A 128 25.92 3.04 0.60
N TRP A 129 27.22 3.31 0.55
CA TRP A 129 27.76 4.61 0.96
C TRP A 129 27.29 5.76 0.05
N LEU A 130 27.30 5.55 -1.26
CA LEU A 130 26.75 6.53 -2.21
C LEU A 130 25.26 6.82 -1.93
N GLY A 131 24.48 5.78 -1.63
CA GLY A 131 23.07 5.91 -1.25
C GLY A 131 22.87 6.71 0.03
N GLN A 132 23.68 6.46 1.07
CA GLN A 132 23.63 7.22 2.32
C GLN A 132 23.93 8.71 2.12
N ARG A 133 24.97 9.05 1.33
CA ARG A 133 25.30 10.46 1.02
C ARG A 133 24.18 11.16 0.25
N LEU A 134 23.55 10.48 -0.69
CA LEU A 134 22.40 11.03 -1.43
C LEU A 134 21.20 11.26 -0.50
N VAL A 135 20.95 10.37 0.46
CA VAL A 135 19.91 10.56 1.48
C VAL A 135 20.24 11.78 2.37
N GLN A 136 21.49 11.96 2.78
CA GLN A 136 21.93 13.14 3.53
C GLN A 136 21.72 14.43 2.72
N ALA A 137 22.12 14.43 1.44
CA ALA A 137 21.90 15.57 0.54
C ALA A 137 20.41 15.91 0.38
N LEU A 138 19.53 14.90 0.31
CA LEU A 138 18.08 15.08 0.28
C LEU A 138 17.54 15.65 1.61
N GLN A 139 18.08 15.23 2.75
CA GLN A 139 17.69 15.77 4.05
C GLN A 139 18.06 17.26 4.19
N ILE A 140 19.17 17.71 3.60
CA ILE A 140 19.49 19.15 3.49
C ILE A 140 18.44 19.87 2.64
N CYS A 141 18.05 19.30 1.50
CA CYS A 141 16.99 19.87 0.66
C CYS A 141 15.64 19.97 1.38
N GLU A 142 15.29 18.94 2.16
CA GLU A 142 14.09 18.87 2.98
C GLU A 142 14.11 19.91 4.10
N HIS A 143 15.22 19.99 4.84
CA HIS A 143 15.41 20.94 5.93
C HIS A 143 15.25 22.39 5.46
N ASP A 144 15.94 22.78 4.37
CA ASP A 144 15.85 24.13 3.82
C ASP A 144 14.42 24.47 3.36
N THR A 145 13.70 23.49 2.84
CA THR A 145 12.31 23.69 2.41
C THR A 145 11.38 23.91 3.61
N ILE A 146 11.63 23.21 4.72
CA ILE A 146 10.90 23.44 5.97
C ILE A 146 11.20 24.84 6.53
N LEU A 147 12.44 25.32 6.45
CA LEU A 147 12.79 26.68 6.86
C LEU A 147 11.99 27.74 6.08
N VAL A 148 11.93 27.61 4.74
CA VAL A 148 11.11 28.52 3.91
C VAL A 148 9.64 28.50 4.35
N LYS A 149 9.11 27.34 4.70
CA LYS A 149 7.72 27.24 5.19
C LYS A 149 7.55 27.92 6.55
N MET A 150 8.48 27.69 7.49
CA MET A 150 8.42 28.26 8.83
C MET A 150 8.53 29.80 8.82
N GLU A 151 9.28 30.39 7.90
CA GLU A 151 9.44 31.85 7.83
C GLU A 151 8.23 32.58 7.21
N TYR A 152 7.54 31.93 6.28
CA TYR A 152 6.55 32.59 5.42
C TYR A 152 5.10 32.09 5.58
N VAL A 153 4.87 31.00 6.31
CA VAL A 153 3.54 30.43 6.55
C VAL A 153 3.27 30.28 8.06
N ASP A 154 2.28 31.02 8.59
CA ASP A 154 1.83 30.93 9.98
C ASP A 154 1.13 29.59 10.26
N TRP A 155 1.86 28.51 10.57
CA TRP A 155 1.28 27.19 10.86
C TRP A 155 1.78 26.52 12.15
N THR A 156 0.85 25.83 12.80
CA THR A 156 0.88 25.22 14.16
C THR A 156 2.06 24.31 14.54
N SER A 157 2.16 24.03 15.86
CA SER A 157 3.11 23.18 16.60
C SER A 157 3.47 21.81 15.99
N SER A 158 2.63 21.23 15.13
CA SER A 158 2.86 19.90 14.52
C SER A 158 4.09 19.84 13.61
N ARG A 159 4.42 20.92 12.88
CA ARG A 159 5.59 20.94 11.96
C ARG A 159 6.91 21.33 12.61
N MET A 160 6.86 21.90 13.82
CA MET A 160 8.06 22.07 14.66
C MET A 160 8.69 20.71 15.00
N SER A 161 7.86 19.67 15.14
CA SER A 161 8.34 18.30 15.34
C SER A 161 9.05 17.74 14.11
N SER A 162 8.55 18.00 12.90
CA SER A 162 9.20 17.60 11.65
C SER A 162 10.57 18.27 11.49
N TYR A 163 10.62 19.58 11.74
CA TYR A 163 11.87 20.34 11.76
C TYR A 163 12.88 19.75 12.74
N ALA A 164 12.48 19.55 14.02
CA ALA A 164 13.34 18.99 15.04
C ALA A 164 13.81 17.56 14.69
N ASN A 165 12.95 16.74 14.10
CA ASN A 165 13.29 15.39 13.66
C ASN A 165 14.33 15.38 12.55
N ILE A 166 14.19 16.25 11.55
CA ILE A 166 15.16 16.35 10.44
C ILE A 166 16.48 16.94 10.94
N GLN A 167 16.42 17.98 11.78
CA GLN A 167 17.62 18.52 12.40
C GLN A 167 18.33 17.47 13.25
N ALA A 168 17.61 16.66 14.04
CA ALA A 168 18.19 15.56 14.81
C ALA A 168 18.82 14.49 13.90
N ARG A 169 18.24 14.20 12.74
CA ARG A 169 18.83 13.29 11.73
C ARG A 169 20.11 13.88 11.15
N LEU A 170 20.12 15.14 10.73
CA LEU A 170 21.33 15.81 10.25
C LEU A 170 22.43 15.77 11.32
N LEU A 171 22.12 16.14 12.56
CA LEU A 171 23.06 16.09 13.69
C LEU A 171 23.51 14.68 14.08
N SER A 172 22.79 13.63 13.68
CA SER A 172 23.21 12.25 13.92
C SER A 172 24.40 11.82 13.05
N TYR A 173 24.61 12.50 11.92
CA TYR A 173 25.69 12.21 10.96
C TYR A 173 26.96 13.03 11.20
N PHE A 174 26.88 14.13 11.95
CA PHE A 174 27.99 15.07 12.14
C PHE A 174 28.25 15.33 13.62
N ASP A 175 29.52 15.51 14.00
CA ASP A 175 29.85 15.97 15.35
C ASP A 175 29.61 17.48 15.43
N PRO A 176 28.64 17.96 16.24
CA PRO A 176 28.39 19.39 16.37
C PRO A 176 29.55 20.16 17.02
N ALA A 177 30.51 19.48 17.67
CA ALA A 177 31.66 20.13 18.29
C ALA A 177 32.84 20.31 17.32
N THR A 178 33.08 19.37 16.42
CA THR A 178 34.22 19.41 15.49
C THR A 178 33.82 19.72 14.04
N GLY A 179 32.53 19.60 13.70
CA GLY A 179 32.04 19.72 12.32
C GLY A 179 32.35 18.48 11.46
N ASP A 180 33.00 17.46 12.02
CA ASP A 180 33.42 16.28 11.26
C ASP A 180 32.25 15.32 11.02
N GLU A 181 32.26 14.65 9.85
CA GLU A 181 31.39 13.50 9.58
C GLU A 181 31.69 12.38 10.59
N ARG A 182 30.71 12.03 11.44
CA ARG A 182 30.81 10.89 12.39
C ARG A 182 31.03 9.56 11.68
N PHE A 183 30.56 9.48 10.43
CA PHE A 183 30.72 8.34 9.55
C PHE A 183 31.41 8.78 8.26
N SER A 184 32.64 9.28 8.37
CA SER A 184 33.50 9.46 7.19
C SER A 184 33.72 8.09 6.55
N GLY A 185 33.06 7.85 5.41
CA GLY A 185 33.02 6.50 4.86
C GLY A 185 34.31 6.08 4.17
N SER A 186 34.17 5.08 3.29
CA SER A 186 35.32 4.41 2.68
C SER A 186 36.28 5.41 2.02
N PRO A 187 37.60 5.34 2.29
CA PRO A 187 38.60 6.12 1.56
C PRO A 187 38.68 5.78 0.05
N LEU A 188 37.93 4.76 -0.41
CA LEU A 188 37.97 4.22 -1.77
C LEU A 188 37.19 5.01 -2.83
N LEU A 189 36.25 5.90 -2.45
CA LEU A 189 35.56 6.83 -3.37
C LEU A 189 35.86 8.27 -2.94
N LYS A 190 36.93 8.85 -3.50
CA LYS A 190 37.32 10.24 -3.27
C LYS A 190 37.59 10.97 -4.59
N GLY A 191 37.44 12.28 -4.56
CA GLY A 191 37.73 13.17 -5.70
C GLY A 191 36.79 12.96 -6.88
N GLU A 192 37.30 13.17 -8.10
CA GLU A 192 36.50 13.21 -9.34
C GLU A 192 35.68 11.94 -9.59
N ASN A 193 36.16 10.76 -9.17
CA ASN A 193 35.44 9.51 -9.37
C ASN A 193 34.14 9.45 -8.56
N TYR A 194 34.13 10.02 -7.36
CA TYR A 194 32.93 10.14 -6.55
C TYR A 194 31.93 11.09 -7.20
N GLU A 195 32.36 12.28 -7.61
CA GLU A 195 31.48 13.29 -8.22
C GLU A 195 30.81 12.77 -9.49
N ARG A 196 31.56 12.07 -10.34
CA ARG A 196 31.01 11.46 -11.56
C ARG A 196 29.94 10.40 -11.23
N CYS A 197 30.21 9.50 -10.28
CA CYS A 197 29.23 8.49 -9.84
C CYS A 197 28.00 9.13 -9.19
N HIS A 198 28.21 10.17 -8.39
CA HIS A 198 27.17 10.94 -7.72
C HIS A 198 26.24 11.63 -8.73
N HIS A 199 26.80 12.37 -9.69
CA HIS A 199 26.03 13.03 -10.74
C HIS A 199 25.30 12.03 -11.64
N ALA A 200 25.94 10.92 -12.00
CA ALA A 200 25.33 9.85 -12.77
C ALA A 200 24.12 9.23 -12.06
N MET A 201 24.24 8.95 -10.76
CA MET A 201 23.17 8.40 -9.95
C MET A 201 21.99 9.37 -9.82
N VAL A 202 22.26 10.65 -9.54
CA VAL A 202 21.21 11.71 -9.49
C VAL A 202 20.50 11.84 -10.85
N ASN A 203 21.27 11.88 -11.95
CA ASN A 203 20.71 11.96 -13.29
C ASN A 203 19.78 10.78 -13.61
N TYR A 204 20.19 9.57 -13.23
CA TYR A 204 19.45 8.36 -13.49
C TYR A 204 18.20 8.23 -12.60
N LEU A 205 18.31 8.49 -11.30
CA LEU A 205 17.16 8.51 -10.37
C LEU A 205 16.07 9.46 -10.84
N THR A 206 16.45 10.71 -11.14
CA THR A 206 15.49 11.74 -11.59
C THR A 206 14.89 11.43 -12.96
N ALA A 207 15.66 10.80 -13.87
CA ALA A 207 15.17 10.34 -15.16
C ALA A 207 14.09 9.25 -15.01
N VAL A 208 14.36 8.24 -14.18
CA VAL A 208 13.42 7.13 -13.92
C VAL A 208 12.17 7.65 -13.22
N LEU A 209 12.32 8.54 -12.24
CA LEU A 209 11.18 9.17 -11.54
C LEU A 209 10.23 9.90 -12.50
N VAL A 210 10.78 10.74 -13.39
CA VAL A 210 9.98 11.44 -14.41
C VAL A 210 9.23 10.45 -15.30
N ARG A 211 9.87 9.35 -15.71
CA ARG A 211 9.23 8.33 -16.55
C ARG A 211 8.10 7.60 -15.84
N VAL A 212 8.25 7.29 -14.55
CA VAL A 212 7.21 6.64 -13.74
C VAL A 212 6.02 7.58 -13.53
N ILE A 213 6.26 8.87 -13.24
CA ILE A 213 5.23 9.90 -13.11
C ILE A 213 4.44 10.05 -14.41
N LEU A 214 5.15 10.14 -15.54
CA LEU A 214 4.55 10.19 -16.88
C LEU A 214 3.94 8.86 -17.33
N GLN A 215 4.12 7.77 -16.60
CA GLN A 215 3.35 6.55 -16.84
C GLN A 215 2.06 6.54 -16.00
N SER A 216 1.93 7.41 -15.00
CA SER A 216 0.84 7.38 -14.01
C SER A 216 -0.29 8.37 -14.29
N PHE A 217 0.03 9.61 -14.68
CA PHE A 217 -0.97 10.64 -14.96
C PHE A 217 -0.51 11.66 -16.02
N ARG A 218 -1.43 12.52 -16.43
CA ARG A 218 -1.29 13.63 -17.39
C ARG A 218 -1.86 14.91 -16.79
N GLY A 219 -1.42 16.04 -17.30
CA GLY A 219 -1.91 17.37 -16.92
C GLY A 219 -0.77 18.38 -17.03
N ASN A 220 -0.82 19.26 -18.03
CA ASN A 220 0.31 20.12 -18.39
C ASN A 220 0.83 20.93 -17.19
N HIS A 221 -0.07 21.51 -16.39
CA HIS A 221 0.32 22.25 -15.19
C HIS A 221 1.09 21.38 -14.18
N TRP A 222 0.51 20.27 -13.74
CA TRP A 222 1.12 19.39 -12.74
C TRP A 222 2.41 18.75 -13.23
N VAL A 223 2.41 18.23 -14.45
CA VAL A 223 3.59 17.61 -15.06
C VAL A 223 4.73 18.64 -15.16
N ASN A 224 4.46 19.86 -15.62
CA ASN A 224 5.49 20.88 -15.77
C ASN A 224 6.07 21.31 -14.41
N ASN A 225 5.20 21.54 -13.42
CA ASN A 225 5.64 21.93 -12.08
C ASN A 225 6.42 20.82 -11.38
N ILE A 226 6.00 19.55 -11.52
CA ILE A 226 6.70 18.41 -10.93
C ILE A 226 8.07 18.23 -11.58
N ILE A 227 8.19 18.30 -12.91
CA ILE A 227 9.49 18.24 -13.59
C ILE A 227 10.38 19.42 -13.18
N ALA A 228 9.83 20.63 -13.04
CA ALA A 228 10.58 21.79 -12.57
C ALA A 228 11.10 21.61 -11.14
N VAL A 229 10.30 21.05 -10.23
CA VAL A 229 10.73 20.73 -8.86
C VAL A 229 11.80 19.64 -8.85
N ILE A 230 11.63 18.57 -9.64
CA ILE A 230 12.66 17.52 -9.81
C ILE A 230 13.96 18.14 -10.35
N ALA A 231 13.89 19.08 -11.28
CA ALA A 231 15.07 19.77 -11.82
C ALA A 231 15.79 20.60 -10.75
N ARG A 232 15.07 21.37 -9.93
CA ARG A 232 15.65 22.15 -8.82
C ARG A 232 16.28 21.26 -7.75
N ILE A 233 15.61 20.16 -7.37
CA ILE A 233 16.18 19.18 -6.44
C ILE A 233 17.41 18.51 -7.04
N SER A 234 17.36 18.09 -8.31
CA SER A 234 18.51 17.51 -9.04
C SER A 234 19.73 18.44 -9.01
N ALA A 235 19.52 19.72 -9.34
CA ALA A 235 20.57 20.73 -9.33
C ALA A 235 21.16 20.91 -7.92
N LYS A 236 20.30 21.06 -6.92
CA LYS A 236 20.73 21.23 -5.52
C LYS A 236 21.50 20.03 -5.00
N LEU A 237 21.03 18.81 -5.29
CA LEU A 237 21.72 17.58 -4.89
C LEU A 237 23.15 17.53 -5.43
N LYS A 238 23.36 17.92 -6.70
CA LYS A 238 24.70 17.95 -7.31
C LYS A 238 25.63 18.95 -6.65
N VAL A 239 25.11 20.13 -6.30
CA VAL A 239 25.89 21.19 -5.61
C VAL A 239 26.22 20.78 -4.18
N VAL A 240 25.21 20.39 -3.41
CA VAL A 240 25.36 20.02 -1.99
C VAL A 240 26.19 18.75 -1.82
N GLY A 241 26.07 17.80 -2.76
CA GLY A 241 26.81 16.54 -2.70
C GLY A 241 28.31 16.66 -2.97
N HIS A 242 28.79 17.80 -3.50
CA HIS A 242 30.22 18.08 -3.68
C HIS A 242 30.93 18.22 -2.32
N ASP A 243 30.35 19.00 -1.40
CA ASP A 243 30.83 19.15 -0.02
C ASP A 243 29.66 19.09 0.96
N LEU A 244 29.34 17.87 1.41
CA LEU A 244 28.24 17.65 2.35
C LEU A 244 28.51 18.25 3.72
N SER A 245 29.76 18.35 4.14
CA SER A 245 30.11 18.85 5.47
C SER A 245 29.84 20.35 5.54
N ALA A 246 30.39 21.10 4.59
CA ALA A 246 30.15 22.54 4.49
C ALA A 246 28.66 22.84 4.24
N ALA A 247 27.99 22.05 3.39
CA ALA A 247 26.55 22.23 3.17
C ALA A 247 25.70 21.93 4.42
N THR A 248 26.11 20.97 5.25
CA THR A 248 25.42 20.67 6.51
C THR A 248 25.60 21.79 7.52
N GLU A 249 26.82 22.30 7.67
CA GLU A 249 27.08 23.46 8.53
C GLU A 249 26.25 24.68 8.07
N GLN A 250 26.25 24.94 6.77
CA GLN A 250 25.49 26.06 6.19
C GLN A 250 23.97 25.91 6.41
N THR A 251 23.38 24.73 6.21
CA THR A 251 21.92 24.55 6.44
C THR A 251 21.56 24.69 7.92
N LEU A 252 22.41 24.21 8.83
CA LEU A 252 22.20 24.36 10.27
C LEU A 252 22.32 25.83 10.70
N GLN A 253 23.31 26.54 10.15
CA GLN A 253 23.48 27.98 10.36
C GLN A 253 22.25 28.75 9.86
N ASN A 254 21.80 28.49 8.63
CA ASN A 254 20.59 29.06 8.04
C ASN A 254 19.37 28.81 8.94
N GLY A 255 19.26 27.61 9.52
CA GLY A 255 18.18 27.27 10.44
C GLY A 255 18.23 28.05 11.76
N SER A 256 19.43 28.27 12.31
CA SER A 256 19.61 29.06 13.52
C SER A 256 19.24 30.53 13.32
N GLU A 257 19.60 31.09 12.16
CA GLU A 257 19.28 32.45 11.78
C GLU A 257 17.79 32.62 11.49
N ALA A 258 17.18 31.67 10.78
CA ALA A 258 15.75 31.64 10.49
C ALA A 258 14.93 31.65 11.78
N ARG A 259 15.26 30.79 12.76
CA ARG A 259 14.63 30.82 14.09
C ARG A 259 14.78 32.17 14.78
N SER A 260 15.96 32.77 14.69
CA SER A 260 16.22 34.10 15.27
C SER A 260 15.39 35.20 14.60
N ARG A 261 15.13 35.09 13.29
CA ARG A 261 14.25 36.00 12.53
C ARG A 261 12.78 35.79 12.92
N ILE A 262 12.33 34.54 12.98
CA ILE A 262 10.96 34.17 13.39
C ILE A 262 10.68 34.65 14.81
N HIS A 263 11.58 34.38 15.76
CA HIS A 263 11.41 34.81 17.14
C HIS A 263 11.35 36.33 17.28
N ARG A 264 12.19 37.07 16.54
CA ARG A 264 12.13 38.54 16.49
C ARG A 264 10.80 39.03 15.94
N ARG A 265 10.23 38.35 14.94
CA ARG A 265 8.92 38.66 14.37
C ARG A 265 7.81 38.41 15.38
N GLU A 266 7.79 37.25 16.03
CA GLU A 266 6.81 36.91 17.07
C GLU A 266 6.86 37.88 18.25
N VAL A 267 8.06 38.25 18.74
CA VAL A 267 8.23 39.25 19.81
C VAL A 267 7.69 40.61 19.37
N LYS A 268 7.96 41.01 18.13
CA LYS A 268 7.45 42.27 17.57
C LYS A 268 5.93 42.24 17.45
N ASP A 269 5.35 41.16 16.94
CA ASP A 269 3.91 41.00 16.79
C ASP A 269 3.20 40.94 18.16
N ASN A 270 3.84 40.32 19.17
CA ASN A 270 3.38 40.30 20.56
C ASN A 270 3.50 41.65 21.28
N GLN A 271 4.46 42.52 20.92
CA GLN A 271 4.56 43.89 21.45
C GLN A 271 3.40 44.80 21.00
N TYR A 272 2.65 44.40 19.97
CA TYR A 272 1.46 45.12 19.50
C TYR A 272 0.14 44.48 19.93
N LEU A 273 0.17 43.36 20.65
CA LEU A 273 -0.99 42.85 21.37
C LEU A 273 -1.11 43.65 22.68
N ALA A 274 -2.19 44.43 22.81
CA ALA A 274 -2.48 45.14 24.04
C ALA A 274 -2.49 44.15 25.21
N ASP A 275 -1.76 44.49 26.27
CA ASP A 275 -1.76 43.78 27.56
C ASP A 275 -3.14 43.95 28.20
N ASN A 276 -4.12 43.19 27.73
CA ASN A 276 -5.46 43.18 28.30
C ASN A 276 -5.46 42.27 29.53
N GLN A 277 -4.78 42.71 30.59
CA GLN A 277 -5.30 42.49 31.93
C GLN A 277 -6.62 43.28 32.05
N GLY A 278 -7.72 42.56 31.86
CA GLY A 278 -9.04 42.95 32.32
C GLY A 278 -9.66 44.15 31.62
N TYR A 279 -10.28 43.96 30.46
CA TYR A 279 -11.42 44.77 30.04
C TYR A 279 -12.28 43.96 29.06
N GLU A 280 -13.48 43.56 29.50
CA GLU A 280 -14.59 43.25 28.60
C GLU A 280 -14.94 44.55 27.87
N VAL A 281 -14.74 44.59 26.54
CA VAL A 281 -15.27 45.67 25.71
C VAL A 281 -15.96 45.09 24.49
N GLU A 282 -17.16 45.64 24.30
CA GLU A 282 -18.16 45.37 23.29
C GLU A 282 -17.63 45.36 21.85
N LYS A 283 -18.27 44.50 21.06
CA LYS A 283 -18.26 44.56 19.60
C LYS A 283 -18.86 45.88 19.14
N ASP A 284 -18.02 46.78 18.64
CA ASP A 284 -18.11 47.37 17.31
C ASP A 284 -17.35 48.70 17.27
N THR A 285 -16.35 48.79 16.39
CA THR A 285 -16.26 49.78 15.30
C THR A 285 -14.81 49.85 14.78
N HIS A 286 -14.68 49.67 13.47
CA HIS A 286 -13.63 50.17 12.59
C HIS A 286 -12.29 50.61 13.23
N VAL A 287 -11.45 49.63 13.56
CA VAL A 287 -9.99 49.84 13.51
C VAL A 287 -9.54 49.34 12.13
N PRO A 288 -8.86 50.15 11.29
CA PRO A 288 -8.24 49.63 10.09
C PRO A 288 -7.15 48.65 10.52
N ARG A 289 -7.37 47.36 10.26
CA ARG A 289 -6.30 46.36 10.26
C ARG A 289 -5.26 46.78 9.22
N HIS A 290 -4.27 47.56 9.64
CA HIS A 290 -3.15 47.96 8.80
C HIS A 290 -2.20 46.78 8.60
N THR A 291 -2.53 45.94 7.62
CA THR A 291 -1.68 45.41 6.54
C THR A 291 -2.44 44.24 5.90
N PRO A 292 -2.86 44.32 4.62
CA PRO A 292 -3.41 43.16 3.94
C PRO A 292 -2.30 42.13 3.79
N ASN A 293 -2.41 41.03 4.54
CA ASN A 293 -1.53 39.86 4.51
C ASN A 293 -1.24 39.39 3.07
N ARG A 294 -0.02 39.64 2.56
CA ARG A 294 0.52 38.94 1.36
C ARG A 294 0.46 37.41 1.51
N VAL A 295 0.46 36.91 2.74
CA VAL A 295 0.37 35.49 3.11
C VAL A 295 -0.95 34.85 2.65
N GLY A 296 -2.07 35.59 2.67
CA GLY A 296 -3.38 35.04 2.25
C GLY A 296 -3.48 34.77 0.75
N TYR A 297 -2.84 35.60 -0.07
CA TYR A 297 -2.84 35.45 -1.53
C TYR A 297 -1.75 34.50 -2.04
N ALA A 298 -0.59 34.44 -1.37
CA ALA A 298 0.50 33.51 -1.70
C ALA A 298 0.30 32.09 -1.14
N SER A 299 -0.72 31.85 -0.32
CA SER A 299 -1.00 30.54 0.31
C SER A 299 -1.10 29.40 -0.71
N LYS A 300 -1.67 29.66 -1.90
CA LYS A 300 -1.77 28.65 -2.96
C LYS A 300 -0.40 28.19 -3.46
N TYR A 301 0.52 29.12 -3.69
CA TYR A 301 1.89 28.81 -4.11
C TYR A 301 2.59 27.92 -3.07
N PHE A 302 2.52 28.28 -1.79
CA PHE A 302 3.13 27.48 -0.73
C PHE A 302 2.49 26.09 -0.61
N LEU A 303 1.17 25.97 -0.76
CA LEU A 303 0.48 24.69 -0.74
C LEU A 303 0.90 23.78 -1.90
N GLU A 304 0.96 24.31 -3.12
CA GLU A 304 1.35 23.55 -4.32
C GLU A 304 2.82 23.13 -4.26
N MET A 305 3.72 24.06 -3.91
CA MET A 305 5.15 23.77 -3.79
C MET A 305 5.43 22.81 -2.63
N ASP A 306 4.78 22.97 -1.46
CA ASP A 306 4.91 22.04 -0.33
C ASP A 306 4.49 20.63 -0.70
N LEU A 307 3.35 20.48 -1.38
CA LEU A 307 2.83 19.19 -1.83
C LEU A 307 3.79 18.49 -2.79
N ILE A 308 4.19 19.19 -3.87
CA ILE A 308 5.04 18.60 -4.90
C ILE A 308 6.45 18.31 -4.36
N HIS A 309 7.02 19.24 -3.62
CA HIS A 309 8.39 19.14 -3.14
C HIS A 309 8.58 18.03 -2.12
N ASN A 310 7.72 17.97 -1.09
CA ASN A 310 7.80 16.88 -0.11
C ASN A 310 7.57 15.52 -0.80
N ALA A 311 6.57 15.41 -1.70
CA ALA A 311 6.30 14.16 -2.39
C ALA A 311 7.50 13.68 -3.25
N VAL A 312 8.19 14.59 -3.94
CA VAL A 312 9.39 14.26 -4.73
C VAL A 312 10.53 13.83 -3.81
N ILE A 313 10.77 14.53 -2.70
CA ILE A 313 11.79 14.14 -1.72
C ILE A 313 11.48 12.76 -1.14
N ASP A 314 10.25 12.52 -0.68
CA ASP A 314 9.83 11.25 -0.10
C ASP A 314 10.03 10.10 -1.10
N MET A 315 9.59 10.27 -2.36
CA MET A 315 9.80 9.28 -3.43
C MET A 315 11.29 9.00 -3.72
N LEU A 316 12.14 10.02 -3.69
CA LEU A 316 13.59 9.85 -3.88
C LEU A 316 14.26 9.17 -2.69
N ILE A 317 13.88 9.53 -1.46
CA ILE A 317 14.35 8.87 -0.23
C ILE A 317 13.91 7.41 -0.23
N ASP A 318 12.62 7.13 -0.48
CA ASP A 318 12.08 5.77 -0.57
C ASP A 318 12.90 4.93 -1.56
N SER A 319 13.20 5.47 -2.74
CA SER A 319 14.02 4.80 -3.76
C SER A 319 15.45 4.53 -3.27
N LEU A 320 16.07 5.50 -2.59
CA LEU A 320 17.45 5.40 -2.12
C LEU A 320 17.62 4.48 -0.91
N THR A 321 16.60 4.34 -0.06
CA THR A 321 16.62 3.40 1.06
C THR A 321 16.76 1.94 0.61
N ALA A 322 16.38 1.61 -0.63
CA ALA A 322 16.66 0.30 -1.23
C ALA A 322 18.17 0.04 -1.42
N PHE A 323 19.01 1.08 -1.44
CA PHE A 323 20.46 0.98 -1.57
C PHE A 323 21.18 1.08 -0.22
N ALA A 324 20.66 1.91 0.68
CA ALA A 324 21.21 2.13 2.01
C ALA A 324 20.72 1.07 3.01
N VAL A 325 21.53 0.03 3.27
CA VAL A 325 21.27 -0.94 4.34
C VAL A 325 21.31 -0.25 5.71
N ASN A 326 20.14 0.02 6.28
CA ASN A 326 20.03 0.67 7.60
C ASN A 326 19.95 -0.34 8.76
N ASN A 327 19.87 -1.65 8.47
CA ASN A 327 19.73 -2.67 9.48
C ASN A 327 21.11 -3.27 9.85
N PRO A 328 21.62 -3.04 11.08
CA PRO A 328 22.89 -3.61 11.53
C PRO A 328 22.84 -5.14 11.69
N LEU A 329 21.64 -5.72 11.74
CA LEU A 329 21.41 -7.18 11.83
C LEU A 329 21.15 -7.82 10.46
N ALA A 330 21.15 -7.05 9.37
CA ALA A 330 21.00 -7.60 8.04
C ALA A 330 22.19 -8.54 7.74
N PRO A 331 21.97 -9.60 6.94
CA PRO A 331 23.08 -10.27 6.27
C PRO A 331 23.90 -9.24 5.47
N GLY A 332 25.17 -9.54 5.17
CA GLY A 332 26.11 -8.61 4.54
C GLY A 332 25.52 -7.87 3.34
N VAL A 333 26.10 -6.72 2.96
CA VAL A 333 25.54 -5.82 1.94
C VAL A 333 25.26 -6.51 0.58
N ASP A 334 25.91 -7.63 0.28
CA ASP A 334 25.76 -8.45 -0.92
C ASP A 334 25.01 -9.79 -0.71
N ASP A 335 24.44 -10.04 0.48
CA ASP A 335 23.63 -11.23 0.80
C ASP A 335 22.18 -10.83 1.03
N PHE A 336 21.44 -10.68 -0.06
CA PHE A 336 20.01 -10.36 0.01
C PHE A 336 19.20 -10.91 -1.15
N GLU A 337 17.90 -10.97 -0.89
CA GLU A 337 16.83 -11.12 -1.87
C GLU A 337 15.77 -10.05 -1.63
N SER A 338 15.30 -9.43 -2.72
CA SER A 338 14.11 -8.61 -2.72
C SER A 338 13.14 -9.15 -3.76
N SER A 339 11.86 -9.19 -3.43
CA SER A 339 10.83 -9.67 -4.34
C SER A 339 9.58 -8.84 -4.23
N THR A 340 8.98 -8.52 -5.37
CA THR A 340 7.69 -7.83 -5.45
C THR A 340 6.75 -8.64 -6.33
N ALA A 341 5.48 -8.69 -5.95
CA ALA A 341 4.45 -9.38 -6.71
C ALA A 341 3.13 -8.65 -6.63
N LEU A 342 2.46 -8.57 -7.78
CA LEU A 342 1.10 -8.08 -7.93
C LEU A 342 0.24 -9.24 -8.42
N TYR A 343 -0.80 -9.59 -7.67
CA TYR A 343 -1.69 -10.70 -8.01
C TYR A 343 -3.14 -10.36 -7.70
N GLU A 344 -4.07 -11.08 -8.30
CA GLU A 344 -5.50 -10.88 -8.05
C GLU A 344 -5.96 -11.56 -6.76
N SER A 345 -6.81 -10.87 -6.02
CA SER A 345 -7.65 -11.51 -5.01
C SER A 345 -8.71 -12.37 -5.70
N PHE A 346 -8.94 -13.58 -5.22
CA PHE A 346 -10.06 -14.39 -5.72
C PHE A 346 -11.40 -13.95 -5.10
N ILE A 347 -11.37 -13.29 -3.94
CA ILE A 347 -12.59 -12.88 -3.21
C ILE A 347 -13.07 -11.51 -3.71
N THR A 348 -12.15 -10.55 -3.81
CA THR A 348 -12.41 -9.16 -4.19
C THR A 348 -11.84 -8.88 -5.59
N PRO A 349 -12.42 -7.95 -6.36
CA PRO A 349 -11.90 -7.62 -7.70
C PRO A 349 -10.52 -6.93 -7.68
N GLU A 350 -10.08 -6.48 -6.50
CA GLU A 350 -8.82 -5.79 -6.27
C GLU A 350 -7.59 -6.66 -6.50
N GLN A 351 -6.51 -6.00 -6.89
CA GLN A 351 -5.18 -6.59 -6.93
C GLN A 351 -4.47 -6.35 -5.58
N ILE A 352 -3.58 -7.27 -5.22
CA ILE A 352 -2.80 -7.21 -4.00
C ILE A 352 -1.34 -7.11 -4.38
N LEU A 353 -0.69 -6.05 -3.92
CA LEU A 353 0.74 -5.87 -3.96
C LEU A 353 1.35 -6.47 -2.69
N ILE A 354 2.37 -7.30 -2.84
CA ILE A 354 3.22 -7.75 -1.74
C ILE A 354 4.68 -7.53 -2.12
N CYS A 355 5.46 -6.99 -1.20
CA CYS A 355 6.84 -6.64 -1.42
C CYS A 355 7.71 -7.06 -0.24
N GLN A 356 8.84 -7.69 -0.53
CA GLN A 356 9.96 -7.88 0.37
C GLN A 356 11.09 -6.95 -0.03
N GLN A 357 11.45 -6.04 0.86
CA GLN A 357 12.52 -5.06 0.68
C GLN A 357 13.88 -5.69 0.99
N ARG A 358 14.96 -5.03 0.53
CA ARG A 358 16.34 -5.52 0.71
C ARG A 358 16.76 -5.64 2.17
N ASP A 359 16.25 -4.79 3.05
CA ASP A 359 16.52 -4.82 4.49
C ASP A 359 15.80 -5.98 5.20
N GLY A 360 14.94 -6.73 4.50
CA GLY A 360 14.10 -7.80 5.06
C GLY A 360 12.69 -7.35 5.43
N GLY A 361 12.36 -6.07 5.33
CA GLY A 361 11.01 -5.57 5.56
C GLY A 361 10.01 -6.19 4.58
N ILE A 362 8.81 -6.52 5.05
CA ILE A 362 7.74 -7.09 4.21
C ILE A 362 6.52 -6.19 4.31
N GLY A 363 6.05 -5.69 3.17
CA GLY A 363 4.87 -4.84 3.08
C GLY A 363 3.85 -5.33 2.06
N ALA A 364 2.62 -4.86 2.22
CA ALA A 364 1.51 -5.19 1.35
C ALA A 364 0.55 -4.01 1.17
N ALA A 365 -0.21 -4.02 0.07
CA ALA A 365 -1.29 -3.08 -0.20
C ALA A 365 -2.36 -3.73 -1.07
N SER A 366 -3.61 -3.29 -0.95
CA SER A 366 -4.66 -3.63 -1.93
C SER A 366 -5.43 -2.41 -2.46
N GLU A 367 -5.01 -1.21 -2.06
CA GLU A 367 -5.57 0.03 -2.58
C GLU A 367 -5.31 0.17 -4.09
N THR A 368 -6.36 0.54 -4.83
CA THR A 368 -6.34 0.62 -6.31
C THR A 368 -5.33 1.64 -6.82
N GLY A 369 -5.18 2.76 -6.13
CA GLY A 369 -4.21 3.79 -6.50
C GLY A 369 -2.75 3.33 -6.39
N VAL A 370 -2.43 2.57 -5.34
CA VAL A 370 -1.08 1.99 -5.13
C VAL A 370 -0.77 0.93 -6.17
N THR A 371 -1.70 0.02 -6.45
CA THR A 371 -1.52 -1.04 -7.47
C THR A 371 -1.40 -0.47 -8.89
N ARG A 372 -2.09 0.64 -9.19
CA ARG A 372 -1.91 1.40 -10.42
C ARG A 372 -0.54 2.05 -10.51
N ALA A 373 -0.09 2.73 -9.45
CA ALA A 373 1.25 3.33 -9.39
C ALA A 373 2.35 2.28 -9.57
N PHE A 374 2.18 1.10 -8.95
CA PHE A 374 3.04 -0.05 -9.17
C PHE A 374 3.06 -0.50 -10.63
N THR A 375 1.89 -0.65 -11.27
CA THR A 375 1.79 -1.09 -12.67
C THR A 375 2.50 -0.11 -13.60
N ALA A 376 2.34 1.20 -13.36
CA ALA A 376 3.04 2.24 -14.10
C ALA A 376 4.57 2.11 -13.94
N GLY A 377 5.08 1.96 -12.72
CA GLY A 377 6.51 1.74 -12.47
C GLY A 377 7.03 0.42 -13.07
N PHE A 378 6.22 -0.64 -13.05
CA PHE A 378 6.60 -1.96 -13.57
C PHE A 378 6.80 -1.93 -15.09
N GLN A 379 6.01 -1.13 -15.82
CA GLN A 379 6.22 -0.93 -17.25
C GLN A 379 7.56 -0.27 -17.55
N VAL A 380 7.99 0.70 -16.74
CA VAL A 380 9.32 1.32 -16.85
C VAL A 380 10.41 0.31 -16.55
N CYS A 381 10.26 -0.48 -15.48
CA CYS A 381 11.18 -1.58 -15.14
C CYS A 381 11.36 -2.55 -16.30
N ARG A 382 10.24 -3.02 -16.88
CA ARG A 382 10.25 -3.99 -17.96
C ARG A 382 11.03 -3.48 -19.17
N ARG A 383 10.82 -2.24 -19.61
CA ARG A 383 11.56 -1.65 -20.75
C ARG A 383 13.07 -1.64 -20.51
N VAL A 384 13.49 -1.31 -19.28
CA VAL A 384 14.91 -1.31 -18.90
C VAL A 384 15.48 -2.73 -18.87
N TRP A 385 14.78 -3.67 -18.24
CA TRP A 385 15.26 -5.05 -18.12
C TRP A 385 15.30 -5.80 -19.46
N GLU A 386 14.30 -5.60 -20.33
CA GLU A 386 14.29 -6.14 -21.71
C GLU A 386 15.47 -5.58 -22.53
N THR A 387 15.91 -4.35 -22.26
CA THR A 387 17.09 -3.75 -22.91
C THR A 387 18.38 -4.40 -22.39
N LEU A 388 18.48 -4.59 -21.07
CA LEU A 388 19.63 -5.25 -20.44
C LEU A 388 19.76 -6.73 -20.86
N GLU A 389 18.66 -7.41 -21.13
CA GLU A 389 18.65 -8.80 -21.61
C GLU A 389 19.24 -8.93 -23.01
N LYS A 390 18.96 -7.95 -23.89
CA LYS A 390 19.50 -7.91 -25.27
C LYS A 390 21.00 -7.61 -25.31
N GLN A 391 21.52 -6.90 -24.33
CA GLN A 391 22.94 -6.56 -24.22
C GLN A 391 23.71 -7.76 -23.62
N SER A 392 24.24 -8.63 -24.50
CA SER A 392 25.00 -9.83 -24.12
C SER A 392 26.11 -9.54 -23.10
N THR A 393 26.38 -10.48 -22.19
CA THR A 393 27.45 -10.38 -21.19
C THR A 393 28.47 -11.51 -21.38
N SER A 394 29.77 -11.21 -21.28
CA SER A 394 30.79 -12.24 -21.08
C SER A 394 30.76 -12.71 -19.62
N HIS A 395 30.29 -13.93 -19.39
CA HIS A 395 30.16 -14.53 -18.05
C HIS A 395 31.50 -14.97 -17.45
N THR A 396 32.36 -14.01 -17.08
CA THR A 396 33.63 -14.30 -16.40
C THR A 396 33.62 -14.00 -14.89
N ASN A 397 32.66 -13.23 -14.38
CA ASN A 397 32.58 -12.89 -12.95
C ASN A 397 31.88 -13.98 -12.12
N THR A 398 32.52 -14.37 -11.01
CA THR A 398 32.00 -15.31 -10.01
C THR A 398 30.83 -14.73 -9.20
N ASN A 399 30.84 -13.42 -8.97
CA ASN A 399 29.80 -12.68 -8.26
C ASN A 399 28.85 -11.97 -9.23
N TRP A 400 27.55 -12.05 -8.96
CA TRP A 400 26.52 -11.47 -9.82
C TRP A 400 25.22 -11.22 -9.05
N THR A 401 24.39 -10.35 -9.62
CA THR A 401 23.01 -10.11 -9.18
C THR A 401 22.06 -10.43 -10.31
N SER A 402 21.06 -11.25 -10.05
CA SER A 402 20.04 -11.59 -11.03
C SER A 402 18.75 -10.82 -10.82
N VAL A 403 18.15 -10.40 -11.92
CA VAL A 403 16.78 -9.91 -11.98
C VAL A 403 15.98 -10.92 -12.79
N LYS A 404 14.91 -11.44 -12.20
CA LYS A 404 13.95 -12.33 -12.87
C LYS A 404 12.57 -11.71 -12.78
N TRP A 405 11.84 -11.70 -13.88
CA TRP A 405 10.47 -11.18 -13.89
C TRP A 405 9.55 -12.04 -14.74
N THR A 406 8.28 -12.05 -14.34
CA THR A 406 7.17 -12.63 -15.10
C THR A 406 6.01 -11.65 -15.06
N CYS A 407 5.27 -11.54 -16.16
CA CYS A 407 4.10 -10.68 -16.26
C CYS A 407 3.09 -11.27 -17.24
N SER A 408 1.82 -11.30 -16.83
CA SER A 408 0.66 -11.73 -17.62
C SER A 408 -0.39 -10.61 -17.61
N PHE A 409 -1.08 -10.41 -18.72
CA PHE A 409 -2.15 -9.43 -18.84
C PHE A 409 -3.51 -10.10 -18.61
N VAL A 410 -4.39 -9.43 -17.87
CA VAL A 410 -5.75 -9.89 -17.62
C VAL A 410 -6.69 -9.04 -18.48
N ASP A 411 -7.42 -9.70 -19.40
CA ASP A 411 -8.43 -9.04 -20.21
C ASP A 411 -9.72 -8.78 -19.41
N ASP A 412 -10.52 -7.80 -19.85
CA ASP A 412 -11.84 -7.48 -19.29
C ASP A 412 -12.83 -8.66 -19.27
N GLY A 413 -12.57 -9.70 -20.07
CA GLY A 413 -13.31 -10.97 -20.04
C GLY A 413 -12.92 -11.89 -18.88
N ASP A 414 -12.09 -11.43 -17.94
CA ASP A 414 -11.62 -12.15 -16.74
C ASP A 414 -10.84 -13.45 -17.05
N LYS A 415 -10.49 -13.64 -18.33
CA LYS A 415 -9.62 -14.69 -18.85
C LYS A 415 -8.22 -14.13 -18.99
N VAL A 416 -7.25 -14.82 -18.40
CA VAL A 416 -5.83 -14.48 -18.54
C VAL A 416 -5.41 -14.81 -19.98
N GLN A 417 -5.10 -13.80 -20.79
CA GLN A 417 -4.49 -14.05 -22.10
C GLN A 417 -3.02 -14.39 -21.90
N LEU A 418 -2.61 -15.50 -22.53
CA LEU A 418 -1.32 -16.19 -22.36
C LEU A 418 -0.13 -15.47 -23.03
N HIS A 419 -0.12 -14.13 -23.00
CA HIS A 419 1.06 -13.35 -23.38
C HIS A 419 2.01 -13.24 -22.18
N ASP A 420 2.45 -14.39 -21.67
CA ASP A 420 3.41 -14.48 -20.57
C ASP A 420 4.75 -13.91 -21.04
N ARG A 421 5.05 -12.68 -20.62
CA ARG A 421 6.39 -12.12 -20.80
C ARG A 421 7.23 -12.47 -19.59
N ARG A 422 8.29 -13.22 -19.82
CA ARG A 422 9.29 -13.58 -18.82
C ARG A 422 10.67 -13.19 -19.30
N GLY A 423 11.53 -12.81 -18.37
CA GLY A 423 12.93 -12.55 -18.66
C GLY A 423 13.79 -12.76 -17.43
N ALA A 424 15.07 -12.99 -17.66
CA ALA A 424 16.05 -13.18 -16.60
C ALA A 424 17.42 -12.65 -17.04
N VAL A 425 17.96 -11.72 -16.26
CA VAL A 425 19.28 -11.11 -16.54
C VAL A 425 20.20 -11.32 -15.36
N LYS A 426 21.45 -11.70 -15.63
CA LYS A 426 22.55 -11.71 -14.65
C LYS A 426 23.43 -10.49 -14.86
N LEU A 427 23.69 -9.77 -13.79
CA LEU A 427 24.39 -8.48 -13.77
C LEU A 427 25.71 -8.67 -13.02
N GLY A 428 26.83 -8.54 -13.73
CA GLY A 428 28.18 -8.74 -13.17
C GLY A 428 28.91 -7.46 -12.76
N SER A 429 28.41 -6.29 -13.17
CA SER A 429 28.97 -4.97 -12.84
C SER A 429 27.96 -4.09 -12.10
N MET A 430 28.44 -3.21 -11.22
CA MET A 430 27.58 -2.34 -10.43
C MET A 430 26.83 -1.32 -11.29
N ALA A 431 27.39 -0.87 -12.42
CA ALA A 431 26.67 -0.03 -13.38
C ALA A 431 25.38 -0.71 -13.88
N ARG A 432 25.46 -2.00 -14.23
CA ARG A 432 24.30 -2.78 -14.68
C ARG A 432 23.34 -3.11 -13.53
N VAL A 433 23.87 -3.37 -12.33
CA VAL A 433 23.07 -3.51 -11.10
C VAL A 433 22.23 -2.25 -10.88
N ILE A 434 22.87 -1.06 -10.80
CA ILE A 434 22.18 0.22 -10.61
C ILE A 434 21.12 0.45 -11.70
N THR A 435 21.48 0.18 -12.96
CA THR A 435 20.56 0.32 -14.10
C THR A 435 19.29 -0.49 -13.87
N ALA A 436 19.40 -1.73 -13.39
CA ALA A 436 18.24 -2.58 -13.14
C ALA A 436 17.51 -2.28 -11.82
N THR A 437 18.24 -1.87 -10.77
CA THR A 437 17.70 -1.76 -9.41
C THR A 437 17.06 -0.42 -9.08
N VAL A 438 17.45 0.68 -9.73
CA VAL A 438 16.78 1.99 -9.54
C VAL A 438 15.31 1.99 -10.00
N PRO A 439 14.95 1.50 -11.19
CA PRO A 439 13.53 1.35 -11.51
C PRO A 439 12.85 0.33 -10.59
N TYR A 440 13.54 -0.76 -10.22
CA TYR A 440 13.02 -1.73 -9.25
C TYR A 440 12.68 -1.09 -7.90
N SER A 441 13.50 -0.18 -7.39
CA SER A 441 13.22 0.50 -6.11
C SER A 441 11.96 1.36 -6.16
N MET A 442 11.54 1.81 -7.35
CA MET A 442 10.30 2.57 -7.57
C MET A 442 9.05 1.68 -7.74
N ILE A 443 9.19 0.36 -7.67
CA ILE A 443 8.06 -0.60 -7.61
C ILE A 443 8.10 -1.45 -6.34
N SER A 444 9.03 -1.15 -5.43
CA SER A 444 9.23 -1.86 -4.18
C SER A 444 9.07 -0.89 -3.01
N GLY A 445 8.54 -1.35 -1.88
CA GLY A 445 8.44 -0.51 -0.69
C GLY A 445 7.34 0.55 -0.77
N THR A 446 7.58 1.68 -0.11
CA THR A 446 6.63 2.78 0.09
C THR A 446 6.45 3.70 -1.11
N PHE A 447 7.34 3.64 -2.11
CA PHE A 447 7.30 4.55 -3.27
C PHE A 447 5.93 4.63 -3.94
N CYS A 448 5.28 3.48 -4.21
CA CYS A 448 3.99 3.45 -4.89
C CYS A 448 2.88 4.12 -4.05
N ALA A 449 2.99 4.05 -2.71
CA ALA A 449 2.09 4.74 -1.80
C ALA A 449 2.33 6.25 -1.82
N SER A 450 3.59 6.68 -1.79
CA SER A 450 3.97 8.11 -1.87
C SER A 450 3.47 8.75 -3.18
N LEU A 451 3.61 8.05 -4.31
CA LEU A 451 3.07 8.50 -5.61
C LEU A 451 1.54 8.54 -5.62
N HIS A 452 0.88 7.54 -5.03
CA HIS A 452 -0.58 7.54 -4.88
C HIS A 452 -1.07 8.70 -4.02
N THR A 453 -0.44 8.94 -2.86
CA THR A 453 -0.78 10.06 -1.98
C THR A 453 -0.64 11.41 -2.70
N LEU A 454 0.40 11.61 -3.52
CA LEU A 454 0.53 12.81 -4.33
C LEU A 454 -0.66 12.99 -5.29
N ILE A 455 -1.04 11.93 -6.01
CA ILE A 455 -2.15 11.96 -6.97
C ILE A 455 -3.48 12.26 -6.25
N ASP A 456 -3.73 11.58 -5.13
CA ASP A 456 -4.96 11.74 -4.35
C ASP A 456 -5.08 13.16 -3.77
N GLU A 457 -3.97 13.70 -3.22
CA GLU A 457 -3.94 15.07 -2.71
C GLU A 457 -4.13 16.13 -3.81
N ILE A 458 -3.59 15.90 -5.01
CA ILE A 458 -3.86 16.77 -6.17
C ILE A 458 -5.35 16.75 -6.53
N LEU A 459 -5.93 15.55 -6.67
CA LEU A 459 -7.34 15.39 -7.04
C LEU A 459 -8.28 15.97 -5.98
N PHE A 460 -8.00 15.73 -4.71
CA PHE A 460 -8.85 16.18 -3.61
C PHE A 460 -8.76 17.69 -3.35
N ARG A 461 -7.55 18.27 -3.36
CA ARG A 461 -7.37 19.70 -3.04
C ARG A 461 -7.56 20.63 -4.22
N PHE A 462 -7.25 20.18 -5.44
CA PHE A 462 -7.21 21.05 -6.62
C PHE A 462 -8.13 20.60 -7.76
N GLY A 463 -8.77 19.43 -7.66
CA GLY A 463 -9.59 18.86 -8.74
C GLY A 463 -10.85 19.66 -9.12
N GLN A 464 -11.24 20.65 -8.33
CA GLN A 464 -12.39 21.52 -8.65
C GLN A 464 -12.08 22.56 -9.74
N ASP A 465 -10.80 22.91 -9.96
CA ASP A 465 -10.40 23.90 -10.97
C ASP A 465 -9.97 23.20 -12.27
N THR A 466 -10.78 23.37 -13.31
CA THR A 466 -10.56 22.74 -14.62
C THR A 466 -9.24 23.15 -15.30
N ARG A 467 -8.63 24.27 -14.87
CA ARG A 467 -7.30 24.70 -15.36
C ARG A 467 -6.18 23.79 -14.88
N PHE A 468 -6.39 23.07 -13.79
CA PHE A 468 -5.42 22.16 -13.17
C PHE A 468 -5.88 20.70 -13.28
N ALA A 469 -6.64 20.36 -14.32
CA ALA A 469 -7.14 19.01 -14.53
C ALA A 469 -6.01 17.98 -14.59
N LEU A 470 -6.13 16.96 -13.73
CA LEU A 470 -5.28 15.79 -13.73
C LEU A 470 -6.03 14.65 -14.41
N ASN A 471 -5.47 14.08 -15.48
CA ASN A 471 -6.04 12.92 -16.16
C ASN A 471 -5.19 11.69 -15.84
N LEU A 472 -5.81 10.61 -15.39
CA LEU A 472 -5.10 9.40 -15.00
C LEU A 472 -4.80 8.57 -16.26
N VAL A 473 -3.59 8.01 -16.34
CA VAL A 473 -3.24 7.11 -17.45
C VAL A 473 -3.83 5.74 -17.15
N GLU A 474 -4.56 5.20 -18.11
CA GLU A 474 -5.12 3.85 -18.00
C GLU A 474 -4.01 2.81 -17.89
N GLN A 475 -4.07 1.99 -16.86
CA GLN A 475 -3.13 0.90 -16.66
C GLN A 475 -3.83 -0.43 -16.93
N PRO A 476 -3.23 -1.33 -17.73
CA PRO A 476 -3.77 -2.65 -17.91
C PRO A 476 -3.72 -3.42 -16.59
N LYS A 477 -4.70 -4.27 -16.34
CA LYS A 477 -4.68 -5.18 -15.19
C LYS A 477 -3.63 -6.26 -15.44
N ILE A 478 -2.58 -6.30 -14.60
CA ILE A 478 -1.47 -7.24 -14.76
C ILE A 478 -1.28 -8.14 -13.54
N ILE A 479 -0.87 -9.37 -13.76
CA ILE A 479 -0.35 -10.27 -12.73
C ILE A 479 1.15 -10.40 -12.99
N CYS A 480 1.98 -10.04 -12.02
CA CYS A 480 3.43 -10.07 -12.23
C CYS A 480 4.22 -10.36 -10.96
N THR A 481 5.42 -10.88 -11.17
CA THR A 481 6.44 -11.05 -10.15
C THR A 481 7.76 -10.48 -10.64
N ALA A 482 8.54 -9.86 -9.75
CA ALA A 482 9.92 -9.49 -9.99
C ALA A 482 10.77 -9.85 -8.77
N ILE A 483 11.90 -10.50 -9.02
CA ILE A 483 12.81 -11.01 -7.99
C ILE A 483 14.21 -10.51 -8.31
N LEU A 484 14.80 -9.82 -7.34
CA LEU A 484 16.19 -9.39 -7.33
C LEU A 484 16.96 -10.25 -6.33
N ARG A 485 17.97 -10.99 -6.80
CA ARG A 485 18.72 -11.94 -5.96
C ARG A 485 20.21 -11.90 -6.25
N THR A 486 21.01 -11.87 -5.19
CA THR A 486 22.49 -11.94 -5.25
C THR A 486 23.00 -13.38 -5.31
N SER A 487 24.18 -13.60 -5.88
CA SER A 487 24.83 -14.92 -5.95
C SER A 487 25.11 -15.50 -4.56
N ARG A 488 25.51 -14.65 -3.59
CA ARG A 488 25.79 -15.05 -2.20
C ARG A 488 24.53 -15.55 -1.51
N HIS A 489 23.42 -14.83 -1.62
CA HIS A 489 22.13 -15.28 -1.07
C HIS A 489 21.70 -16.62 -1.66
N GLN A 490 21.80 -16.75 -2.99
CA GLN A 490 21.45 -18.01 -3.65
C GLN A 490 22.31 -19.18 -3.18
N SER A 491 23.59 -18.96 -2.88
CA SER A 491 24.49 -20.01 -2.39
C SER A 491 24.19 -20.43 -0.94
N ARG A 492 23.74 -19.51 -0.09
CA ARG A 492 23.42 -19.74 1.33
C ARG A 492 22.04 -20.35 1.55
N ARG A 493 21.07 -20.05 0.69
CA ARG A 493 19.67 -20.46 0.86
C ARG A 493 19.45 -21.97 1.09
N PRO A 494 20.13 -22.89 0.38
CA PRO A 494 19.94 -24.33 0.59
C PRO A 494 20.21 -24.76 2.05
N THR A 495 21.27 -24.24 2.67
CA THR A 495 21.63 -24.59 4.06
C THR A 495 20.70 -23.99 5.11
N ALA A 496 20.04 -22.86 4.83
CA ALA A 496 19.12 -22.22 5.76
C ALA A 496 17.73 -22.88 5.77
N ARG A 497 17.33 -23.52 4.67
CA ARG A 497 15.97 -24.02 4.47
C ARG A 497 15.65 -25.30 5.23
N ASP A 498 16.63 -26.15 5.47
CA ASP A 498 16.41 -27.44 6.16
C ASP A 498 15.97 -27.27 7.64
N ASN A 499 16.07 -26.06 8.19
CA ASN A 499 15.77 -25.76 9.59
C ASN A 499 14.77 -24.60 9.82
N ASP A 500 14.15 -24.03 8.76
CA ASP A 500 13.35 -22.79 8.89
C ASP A 500 11.89 -22.96 8.47
N ASP A 501 10.97 -22.55 9.34
CA ASP A 501 9.51 -22.47 9.11
C ASP A 501 9.09 -21.13 8.48
N ALA A 502 10.05 -20.28 8.11
CA ALA A 502 9.87 -19.08 7.32
C ALA A 502 10.54 -19.15 5.94
N CYS A 503 9.97 -18.42 4.99
CA CYS A 503 10.47 -18.31 3.63
C CYS A 503 10.43 -16.86 3.13
N PRO A 504 11.26 -16.50 2.12
CA PRO A 504 11.11 -15.22 1.44
C PRO A 504 9.78 -15.18 0.68
N VAL A 505 9.28 -13.97 0.42
CA VAL A 505 8.01 -13.73 -0.27
C VAL A 505 7.98 -14.49 -1.60
N SER A 506 9.06 -14.47 -2.40
CA SER A 506 9.13 -15.18 -3.68
C SER A 506 8.90 -16.70 -3.62
N GLU A 507 9.15 -17.33 -2.46
CA GLU A 507 9.03 -18.77 -2.27
C GLU A 507 7.67 -19.19 -1.69
N THR A 508 6.84 -18.24 -1.26
CA THR A 508 5.54 -18.53 -0.62
C THR A 508 4.61 -19.28 -1.57
N SER A 509 3.90 -20.30 -1.04
CA SER A 509 2.87 -21.03 -1.79
C SER A 509 1.73 -20.13 -2.24
N LEU A 510 1.45 -19.05 -1.50
CA LEU A 510 0.51 -18.01 -1.89
C LEU A 510 0.85 -17.45 -3.27
N LEU A 511 2.09 -16.99 -3.44
CA LEU A 511 2.54 -16.40 -4.69
C LEU A 511 2.70 -17.45 -5.79
N GLN A 512 3.16 -18.65 -5.47
CA GLN A 512 3.21 -19.76 -6.44
C GLN A 512 1.82 -20.13 -6.99
N LYS A 513 0.77 -20.03 -6.16
CA LYS A 513 -0.63 -20.30 -6.59
C LYS A 513 -1.24 -19.12 -7.34
N ARG A 514 -0.88 -17.88 -6.99
CA ARG A 514 -1.62 -16.68 -7.41
C ARG A 514 -0.91 -15.77 -8.41
N ALA A 515 0.41 -15.75 -8.41
CA ALA A 515 1.17 -14.72 -9.11
C ALA A 515 1.74 -15.16 -10.46
N VAL A 516 1.55 -16.43 -10.86
CA VAL A 516 1.57 -16.99 -12.24
C VAL A 516 1.58 -18.52 -12.14
N GLY A 517 0.66 -19.20 -12.83
CA GLY A 517 0.72 -20.66 -13.00
C GLY A 517 1.90 -21.02 -13.89
N ASN A 518 2.73 -21.96 -13.48
CA ASN A 518 3.84 -22.43 -14.29
C ASN A 518 3.24 -23.23 -15.47
N VAL A 519 3.10 -22.60 -16.65
CA VAL A 519 2.65 -23.31 -17.86
C VAL A 519 3.71 -24.36 -18.21
N GLY A 520 3.32 -25.64 -18.10
CA GLY A 520 4.22 -26.79 -18.20
C GLY A 520 4.76 -27.07 -19.61
N ASN A 521 5.69 -28.03 -19.67
CA ASN A 521 6.33 -28.65 -20.84
C ASN A 521 7.33 -27.80 -21.65
N SER A 522 8.61 -27.87 -21.27
CA SER A 522 9.69 -27.93 -22.26
C SER A 522 10.65 -29.06 -21.91
N PHE A 523 10.31 -30.25 -22.41
CA PHE A 523 11.30 -31.27 -22.73
C PHE A 523 12.07 -30.74 -23.96
N GLN A 524 13.18 -30.01 -23.74
CA GLN A 524 14.37 -29.95 -24.61
C GLN A 524 15.38 -28.91 -24.09
N THR A 525 16.39 -29.43 -23.38
CA THR A 525 17.82 -29.17 -23.60
C THR A 525 18.28 -27.73 -23.87
N HIS A 526 18.52 -26.98 -22.79
CA HIS A 526 19.83 -26.35 -22.57
C HIS A 526 20.23 -26.56 -21.09
N SER A 527 21.37 -27.18 -20.88
CA SER A 527 21.87 -27.79 -19.64
C SER A 527 22.25 -26.83 -18.50
N HIS A 528 21.68 -25.62 -18.43
CA HIS A 528 22.09 -24.59 -17.46
C HIS A 528 20.97 -23.97 -16.61
N ALA A 529 19.78 -24.56 -16.56
CA ALA A 529 18.72 -24.12 -15.67
C ALA A 529 17.99 -25.28 -14.96
N ARG A 530 18.73 -26.10 -14.20
CA ARG A 530 18.13 -26.80 -13.05
C ARG A 530 18.11 -25.83 -11.86
N THR A 531 17.26 -24.81 -11.92
CA THR A 531 16.77 -24.19 -10.69
C THR A 531 15.75 -25.15 -10.11
N THR A 532 16.25 -25.98 -9.22
CA THR A 532 15.52 -26.80 -8.29
C THR A 532 14.51 -25.96 -7.49
N SER A 533 13.29 -25.83 -8.01
CA SER A 533 12.11 -25.43 -7.25
C SER A 533 11.71 -26.62 -6.39
N TRP A 534 12.10 -26.63 -5.12
CA TRP A 534 11.64 -27.63 -4.16
C TRP A 534 10.79 -26.93 -3.12
N ALA A 535 9.54 -27.35 -2.95
CA ALA A 535 8.69 -27.06 -1.79
C ALA A 535 8.20 -28.42 -1.26
N PRO A 536 8.31 -28.72 0.05
CA PRO A 536 7.82 -29.98 0.59
C PRO A 536 6.40 -29.79 1.16
N LEU A 537 5.38 -29.99 0.32
CA LEU A 537 4.14 -30.65 0.74
C LEU A 537 3.49 -31.26 -0.51
N ASN A 538 3.57 -32.59 -0.61
CA ASN A 538 3.23 -33.43 -1.77
C ASN A 538 3.93 -33.14 -3.11
N ARG A 539 5.11 -33.74 -3.22
CA ARG A 539 5.90 -34.13 -4.41
C ARG A 539 5.08 -34.27 -5.71
N ASN A 540 5.42 -33.46 -6.72
CA ASN A 540 5.22 -33.66 -8.19
C ASN A 540 4.11 -32.91 -8.92
N LYS A 541 3.23 -32.13 -8.27
CA LYS A 541 2.25 -31.32 -9.01
C LYS A 541 2.69 -29.84 -9.01
N THR A 542 3.31 -29.40 -10.10
CA THR A 542 3.37 -27.97 -10.43
C THR A 542 1.95 -27.44 -10.39
N THR A 543 1.66 -26.43 -9.58
CA THR A 543 0.36 -25.77 -9.57
C THR A 543 0.06 -25.29 -10.98
N THR A 544 -0.92 -25.91 -11.62
CA THR A 544 -1.28 -25.60 -12.99
C THR A 544 -2.26 -24.43 -13.01
N LEU A 545 -2.35 -23.74 -14.15
CA LEU A 545 -3.34 -22.68 -14.37
C LEU A 545 -4.78 -23.21 -14.15
N SER A 546 -5.00 -24.50 -14.44
CA SER A 546 -6.25 -25.21 -14.14
C SER A 546 -6.57 -25.29 -12.64
N ASP A 547 -5.58 -25.43 -11.76
CA ASP A 547 -5.80 -25.48 -10.30
C ASP A 547 -6.20 -24.07 -9.77
N ARG A 548 -5.66 -23.00 -10.38
CA ARG A 548 -6.07 -21.60 -10.10
C ARG A 548 -7.51 -21.34 -10.54
N GLU A 549 -7.88 -21.75 -11.76
CA GLU A 549 -9.25 -21.59 -12.27
C GLU A 549 -10.26 -22.39 -11.45
N GLN A 550 -9.90 -23.59 -11.00
CA GLN A 550 -10.73 -24.39 -10.10
C GLN A 550 -10.92 -23.71 -8.73
N ALA A 551 -9.85 -23.13 -8.16
CA ALA A 551 -9.95 -22.36 -6.93
C ALA A 551 -10.86 -21.12 -7.11
N LYS A 552 -10.67 -20.36 -8.19
CA LYS A 552 -11.49 -19.18 -8.53
C LYS A 552 -12.97 -19.55 -8.66
N THR A 553 -13.30 -20.57 -9.45
CA THR A 553 -14.70 -21.02 -9.65
C THR A 553 -15.36 -21.52 -8.37
N SER A 554 -14.64 -22.28 -7.53
CA SER A 554 -15.16 -22.75 -6.24
C SER A 554 -15.52 -21.59 -5.31
N LEU A 555 -14.71 -20.53 -5.33
CA LEU A 555 -14.93 -19.35 -4.51
C LEU A 555 -16.01 -18.43 -5.10
N GLU A 556 -16.11 -18.32 -6.42
CA GLU A 556 -17.20 -17.60 -7.09
C GLU A 556 -18.57 -18.22 -6.77
N ALA A 557 -18.66 -19.55 -6.72
CA ALA A 557 -19.88 -20.24 -6.31
C ALA A 557 -20.30 -19.81 -4.89
N VAL A 558 -19.38 -19.85 -3.92
CA VAL A 558 -19.63 -19.41 -2.54
C VAL A 558 -19.98 -17.92 -2.47
N LYS A 559 -19.26 -17.08 -3.20
CA LYS A 559 -19.51 -15.63 -3.28
C LYS A 559 -20.91 -15.33 -3.81
N SER A 560 -21.39 -16.08 -4.80
CA SER A 560 -22.73 -15.92 -5.36
C SER A 560 -23.84 -16.26 -4.35
N GLU A 561 -23.58 -17.17 -3.41
CA GLU A 561 -24.49 -17.46 -2.30
C GLU A 561 -24.42 -16.38 -1.23
N TYR A 562 -23.22 -15.99 -0.84
CA TYR A 562 -22.96 -14.93 0.13
C TYR A 562 -23.66 -13.61 -0.23
N LEU A 563 -23.65 -13.21 -1.51
CA LEU A 563 -24.32 -12.00 -1.97
C LEU A 563 -25.85 -12.00 -1.78
N LYS A 564 -26.47 -13.16 -1.54
CA LYS A 564 -27.91 -13.30 -1.27
C LYS A 564 -28.24 -13.14 0.21
N TRP A 565 -27.24 -13.15 1.09
CA TRP A 565 -27.44 -13.12 2.53
C TRP A 565 -27.57 -11.68 3.04
N ILE A 566 -28.37 -11.51 4.09
CA ILE A 566 -28.51 -10.21 4.76
C ILE A 566 -27.64 -10.26 6.01
N ILE A 567 -26.65 -9.37 6.08
CA ILE A 567 -25.70 -9.30 7.19
C ILE A 567 -26.17 -8.21 8.14
N ASP A 568 -26.53 -8.61 9.35
CA ASP A 568 -26.88 -7.74 10.47
C ASP A 568 -25.66 -7.59 11.41
N ASP A 569 -25.73 -6.68 12.38
CA ASP A 569 -24.60 -6.40 13.29
C ASP A 569 -24.20 -7.63 14.13
N ASN A 570 -25.15 -8.52 14.40
CA ASN A 570 -24.96 -9.67 15.30
C ASN A 570 -25.21 -11.04 14.64
N ALA A 571 -25.68 -11.07 13.39
CA ALA A 571 -26.15 -12.31 12.76
C ALA A 571 -26.12 -12.25 11.23
N ILE A 572 -26.08 -13.42 10.60
CA ILE A 572 -26.21 -13.60 9.15
C ILE A 572 -27.56 -14.25 8.87
N ILE A 573 -28.41 -13.59 8.08
CA ILE A 573 -29.75 -14.06 7.77
C ILE A 573 -29.76 -14.72 6.38
N ILE A 574 -30.15 -16.00 6.35
CA ILE A 574 -30.16 -16.84 5.14
C ILE A 574 -31.60 -17.19 4.78
N SER A 575 -31.95 -17.15 3.49
CA SER A 575 -33.29 -17.52 3.02
C SER A 575 -33.40 -19.02 2.76
N CYS A 576 -34.25 -19.71 3.53
CA CYS A 576 -34.55 -21.14 3.41
C CYS A 576 -36.05 -21.38 3.17
N LYS A 577 -36.63 -20.67 2.19
CA LYS A 577 -38.07 -20.70 1.90
C LYS A 577 -38.59 -22.11 1.63
N TRP A 578 -37.87 -22.92 0.85
CA TRP A 578 -38.28 -24.28 0.50
C TRP A 578 -38.44 -25.19 1.71
N TYR A 579 -37.51 -25.14 2.66
CA TYR A 579 -37.57 -25.94 3.87
C TYR A 579 -38.74 -25.51 4.78
N ALA A 580 -38.87 -24.20 5.03
CA ALA A 580 -39.94 -23.67 5.87
C ALA A 580 -41.32 -23.94 5.26
N TRP A 581 -41.54 -23.58 3.99
CA TRP A 581 -42.81 -23.80 3.31
C TRP A 581 -43.09 -25.28 3.08
N GLY A 582 -42.08 -26.10 2.81
CA GLY A 582 -42.23 -27.55 2.69
C GLY A 582 -42.69 -28.20 4.00
N SER A 583 -42.10 -27.80 5.13
CA SER A 583 -42.52 -28.29 6.46
C SER A 583 -43.94 -27.83 6.82
N LEU A 584 -44.29 -26.58 6.52
CA LEU A 584 -45.65 -26.05 6.70
C LEU A 584 -46.67 -26.79 5.81
N MET A 585 -46.31 -27.06 4.55
CA MET A 585 -47.17 -27.78 3.61
C MET A 585 -47.37 -29.23 4.04
N ALA A 586 -46.31 -29.92 4.50
CA ALA A 586 -46.41 -31.27 5.05
C ALA A 586 -47.34 -31.31 6.26
N CYS A 587 -47.23 -30.34 7.18
CA CYS A 587 -48.11 -30.26 8.33
C CYS A 587 -49.55 -29.92 7.95
N ALA A 588 -49.75 -29.03 6.97
CA ALA A 588 -51.07 -28.71 6.43
C ALA A 588 -51.74 -29.94 5.80
N LEU A 589 -51.00 -30.73 5.01
CA LEU A 589 -51.50 -31.97 4.42
C LEU A 589 -51.86 -33.00 5.50
N LEU A 590 -51.07 -33.10 6.58
CA LEU A 590 -51.31 -34.02 7.69
C LEU A 590 -52.57 -33.64 8.47
N VAL A 591 -52.77 -32.34 8.74
CA VAL A 591 -53.98 -31.82 9.39
C VAL A 591 -55.22 -31.97 8.51
N LEU A 592 -55.13 -31.56 7.23
CA LEU A 592 -56.25 -31.69 6.28
C LEU A 592 -56.61 -33.15 6.01
N GLY A 593 -55.61 -34.04 5.94
CA GLY A 593 -55.81 -35.48 5.82
C GLY A 593 -56.49 -36.07 7.06
N GLY A 594 -56.04 -35.69 8.26
CA GLY A 594 -56.67 -36.10 9.52
C GLY A 594 -58.13 -35.63 9.65
N LEU A 595 -58.42 -34.39 9.25
CA LEU A 595 -59.79 -33.86 9.18
C LEU A 595 -60.62 -34.58 8.11
N GLY A 596 -60.05 -34.84 6.93
CA GLY A 596 -60.70 -35.59 5.87
C GLY A 596 -61.13 -36.98 6.33
N VAL A 597 -60.26 -37.71 7.04
CA VAL A 597 -60.58 -39.00 7.66
C VAL A 597 -61.69 -38.85 8.70
N GLY A 598 -61.61 -37.83 9.58
CA GLY A 598 -62.64 -37.57 10.59
C GLY A 598 -64.03 -37.31 10.00
N PHE A 599 -64.12 -36.56 8.89
CA PHE A 599 -65.41 -36.23 8.25
C PHE A 599 -65.93 -37.31 7.30
N THR A 600 -65.05 -38.14 6.70
CA THR A 600 -65.47 -39.10 5.65
C THR A 600 -65.70 -40.52 6.18
N VAL A 601 -65.07 -40.90 7.30
CA VAL A 601 -65.11 -42.28 7.80
C VAL A 601 -66.39 -42.58 8.61
N GLY A 602 -66.96 -41.61 9.32
CA GLY A 602 -68.18 -41.81 10.13
C GLY A 602 -68.08 -43.03 11.06
N ASP A 603 -69.18 -43.76 11.29
CA ASP A 603 -69.22 -44.94 12.18
C ASP A 603 -68.63 -46.23 11.58
N ARG A 604 -67.89 -46.16 10.47
CA ARG A 604 -67.43 -47.36 9.73
C ARG A 604 -66.33 -48.16 10.45
N ILE A 605 -65.70 -47.59 11.47
CA ILE A 605 -64.69 -48.27 12.30
C ILE A 605 -65.30 -48.53 13.68
N HIS A 606 -65.74 -49.77 13.91
CA HIS A 606 -66.25 -50.17 15.23
C HIS A 606 -65.17 -50.00 16.31
N ALA A 607 -65.50 -49.27 17.38
CA ALA A 607 -64.70 -49.02 18.58
C ALA A 607 -63.59 -47.95 18.50
N VAL A 608 -63.48 -47.17 17.43
CA VAL A 608 -62.54 -46.02 17.35
C VAL A 608 -63.29 -44.77 16.90
N ASP A 609 -63.27 -43.72 17.72
CA ASP A 609 -63.75 -42.40 17.30
C ASP A 609 -62.84 -41.83 16.19
N PRO A 610 -63.34 -41.61 14.96
CA PRO A 610 -62.56 -41.04 13.86
C PRO A 610 -61.93 -39.68 14.19
N PHE A 611 -62.52 -38.93 15.14
CA PHE A 611 -61.95 -37.66 15.58
C PHE A 611 -60.66 -37.83 16.40
N ASN A 612 -60.44 -38.97 17.05
CA ASN A 612 -59.16 -39.23 17.71
C ASN A 612 -57.99 -39.28 16.71
N ILE A 613 -58.21 -39.79 15.50
CA ILE A 613 -57.20 -39.79 14.43
C ILE A 613 -56.85 -38.36 14.02
N SER A 614 -57.84 -37.47 13.94
CA SER A 614 -57.63 -36.04 13.70
C SER A 614 -56.77 -35.43 14.81
N VAL A 615 -57.07 -35.71 16.08
CA VAL A 615 -56.27 -35.22 17.22
C VAL A 615 -54.82 -35.71 17.14
N PHE A 616 -54.59 -37.00 16.83
CA PHE A 616 -53.23 -37.51 16.63
C PHE A 616 -52.51 -36.83 15.46
N CYS A 617 -53.21 -36.54 14.37
CA CYS A 617 -52.65 -35.80 13.23
C CYS A 617 -52.24 -34.37 13.63
N TRP A 618 -53.07 -33.67 14.42
CA TRP A 618 -52.73 -32.35 14.94
C TRP A 618 -51.51 -32.36 15.86
N VAL A 619 -51.44 -33.33 16.78
CA VAL A 619 -50.30 -33.50 17.70
C VAL A 619 -49.03 -33.82 16.92
N LEU A 620 -49.10 -34.73 15.94
CA LEU A 620 -47.96 -35.10 15.10
C LEU A 620 -47.48 -33.93 14.23
N ALA A 621 -48.39 -33.15 13.64
CA ALA A 621 -48.06 -31.95 12.89
C ALA A 621 -47.38 -30.89 13.78
N GLY A 622 -47.89 -30.67 15.00
CA GLY A 622 -47.28 -29.78 15.98
C GLY A 622 -45.85 -30.23 16.37
N PHE A 623 -45.66 -31.54 16.59
CA PHE A 623 -44.34 -32.11 16.87
C PHE A 623 -43.37 -31.94 15.70
N ILE A 624 -43.81 -32.25 14.47
CA ILE A 624 -43.00 -32.07 13.26
C ILE A 624 -42.58 -30.60 13.10
N LEU A 625 -43.46 -29.63 13.34
CA LEU A 625 -43.11 -28.21 13.27
C LEU A 625 -42.09 -27.80 14.34
N LEU A 626 -42.22 -28.30 15.58
CA LEU A 626 -41.25 -28.02 16.64
C LEU A 626 -39.87 -28.61 16.32
N VAL A 627 -39.82 -29.85 15.84
CA VAL A 627 -38.58 -30.49 15.39
C VAL A 627 -38.00 -29.72 14.20
N ALA A 628 -38.81 -29.42 13.18
CA ALA A 628 -38.37 -28.72 11.99
C ALA A 628 -37.75 -27.35 12.31
N LYS A 629 -38.28 -26.65 13.32
CA LYS A 629 -37.76 -25.39 13.84
C LYS A 629 -36.44 -25.55 14.61
N ALA A 630 -36.26 -26.64 15.36
CA ALA A 630 -35.08 -26.88 16.21
C ALA A 630 -33.89 -27.54 15.49
N VAL A 631 -34.10 -28.14 14.31
CA VAL A 631 -33.05 -28.91 13.60
C VAL A 631 -31.90 -28.05 13.06
N ARG A 632 -32.15 -26.79 12.67
CA ARG A 632 -31.16 -25.99 11.91
C ARG A 632 -30.44 -24.93 12.74
N VAL A 633 -31.10 -24.33 13.72
CA VAL A 633 -30.57 -23.24 14.55
C VAL A 633 -31.13 -23.38 15.95
N ALA A 634 -30.33 -23.02 16.97
CA ALA A 634 -30.75 -23.11 18.37
C ALA A 634 -31.99 -22.25 18.68
N ASP A 635 -32.03 -21.01 18.18
CA ASP A 635 -33.10 -20.04 18.40
C ASP A 635 -33.71 -19.52 17.08
N TRP A 636 -34.76 -20.16 16.58
CA TRP A 636 -35.47 -19.69 15.38
C TRP A 636 -36.84 -19.05 15.73
N SER A 637 -36.97 -17.73 15.54
CA SER A 637 -38.24 -17.03 15.82
C SER A 637 -39.35 -17.41 14.82
N TRP A 638 -40.60 -17.46 15.29
CA TRP A 638 -41.75 -17.81 14.44
C TRP A 638 -41.95 -16.83 13.28
N SER A 639 -41.70 -15.53 13.52
CA SER A 639 -41.78 -14.50 12.47
C SER A 639 -40.81 -14.77 11.33
N HIS A 640 -39.56 -15.13 11.65
CA HIS A 640 -38.54 -15.45 10.64
C HIS A 640 -38.81 -16.82 9.99
N PHE A 641 -39.26 -17.82 10.74
CA PHE A 641 -39.63 -19.13 10.20
C PHE A 641 -40.74 -19.03 9.14
N LEU A 642 -41.81 -18.28 9.41
CA LEU A 642 -42.90 -18.05 8.45
C LEU A 642 -42.44 -17.28 7.19
N ARG A 643 -41.45 -16.39 7.34
CA ARG A 643 -40.82 -15.69 6.21
C ARG A 643 -39.80 -16.56 5.46
N GLY A 644 -39.51 -17.76 5.96
CA GLY A 644 -38.47 -18.64 5.42
C GLY A 644 -37.07 -18.05 5.56
N GLN A 645 -36.81 -17.30 6.62
CA GLN A 645 -35.51 -16.70 6.93
C GLN A 645 -34.93 -17.36 8.17
N VAL A 646 -33.64 -17.72 8.13
CA VAL A 646 -32.90 -18.34 9.23
C VAL A 646 -31.85 -17.35 9.71
N THR A 647 -31.91 -16.96 10.98
CA THR A 647 -30.94 -16.04 11.60
C THR A 647 -29.82 -16.85 12.24
N CYS A 648 -28.65 -16.88 11.61
CA CYS A 648 -27.48 -17.60 12.10
C CYS A 648 -26.60 -16.66 12.93
N ARG A 649 -26.22 -17.09 14.15
CA ARG A 649 -25.40 -16.35 15.10
C ARG A 649 -23.97 -16.89 15.23
N SER A 650 -23.66 -18.01 14.57
CA SER A 650 -22.29 -18.55 14.51
C SER A 650 -21.92 -19.08 13.13
N ILE A 651 -20.63 -19.39 12.92
CA ILE A 651 -20.16 -19.95 11.65
C ILE A 651 -20.73 -21.36 11.46
N GLU A 652 -20.73 -22.19 12.50
CA GLU A 652 -21.30 -23.54 12.42
C GLU A 652 -22.77 -23.53 12.00
N GLU A 653 -23.57 -22.59 12.50
CA GLU A 653 -24.97 -22.45 12.09
C GLU A 653 -25.10 -22.06 10.62
N VAL A 654 -24.27 -21.12 10.12
CA VAL A 654 -24.26 -20.76 8.70
C VAL A 654 -23.89 -21.95 7.83
N VAL A 655 -22.87 -22.71 8.22
CA VAL A 655 -22.42 -23.91 7.51
C VAL A 655 -23.52 -24.99 7.52
N ALA A 656 -24.18 -25.21 8.66
CA ALA A 656 -25.27 -26.17 8.78
C ALA A 656 -26.49 -25.80 7.92
N VAL A 657 -26.75 -24.51 7.70
CA VAL A 657 -27.90 -24.03 6.91
C VAL A 657 -27.58 -23.96 5.41
N SER A 658 -26.42 -23.42 5.04
CA SER A 658 -26.03 -23.17 3.65
C SER A 658 -25.27 -24.33 3.00
N GLY A 659 -24.54 -25.14 3.77
CA GLY A 659 -23.61 -26.14 3.25
C GLY A 659 -22.29 -25.58 2.72
N VAL A 660 -22.05 -24.27 2.88
CA VAL A 660 -20.79 -23.61 2.50
C VAL A 660 -19.63 -24.11 3.37
N ASN A 661 -18.42 -24.19 2.81
CA ASN A 661 -17.22 -24.52 3.57
C ASN A 661 -16.90 -23.44 4.62
N ASP A 662 -16.71 -23.86 5.87
CA ASP A 662 -16.37 -23.04 7.04
C ASP A 662 -15.19 -22.10 6.80
N GLN A 663 -14.09 -22.63 6.24
CA GLN A 663 -12.87 -21.87 6.01
C GLN A 663 -13.02 -20.85 4.87
N LEU A 664 -13.71 -21.21 3.79
CA LEU A 664 -13.99 -20.25 2.70
C LEU A 664 -14.88 -19.10 3.18
N LEU A 665 -15.88 -19.39 4.01
CA LEU A 665 -16.72 -18.38 4.63
C LEU A 665 -15.90 -17.43 5.51
N ILE A 666 -15.05 -17.96 6.39
CA ILE A 666 -14.16 -17.15 7.23
C ILE A 666 -13.26 -16.25 6.38
N ALA A 667 -12.69 -16.77 5.29
CA ALA A 667 -11.85 -15.98 4.39
C ALA A 667 -12.62 -14.80 3.77
N ILE A 668 -13.86 -15.02 3.31
CA ILE A 668 -14.72 -13.97 2.76
C ILE A 668 -15.05 -12.90 3.82
N LEU A 669 -15.39 -13.34 5.05
CA LEU A 669 -15.68 -12.44 6.16
C LEU A 669 -14.45 -11.61 6.56
N LEU A 670 -13.27 -12.24 6.71
CA LEU A 670 -12.01 -11.56 7.03
C LEU A 670 -11.62 -10.53 5.96
N ARG A 671 -11.82 -10.87 4.69
CA ARG A 671 -11.49 -9.98 3.56
C ARG A 671 -12.39 -8.75 3.52
N SER A 672 -13.67 -8.93 3.84
CA SER A 672 -14.71 -7.89 3.77
C SER A 672 -14.93 -7.16 5.10
N ASP A 673 -14.23 -7.55 6.16
CA ASP A 673 -14.39 -7.08 7.53
C ASP A 673 -14.36 -5.54 7.68
N SER A 674 -13.58 -4.84 6.86
CA SER A 674 -13.57 -3.37 6.85
C SER A 674 -14.90 -2.76 6.40
N GLN A 675 -15.61 -3.44 5.49
CA GLN A 675 -16.88 -3.00 4.90
C GLN A 675 -18.11 -3.52 5.67
N LEU A 676 -17.96 -4.62 6.41
CA LEU A 676 -19.04 -5.23 7.15
C LEU A 676 -19.31 -4.51 8.48
N HIS A 677 -20.59 -4.44 8.87
CA HIS A 677 -21.00 -3.91 10.18
C HIS A 677 -21.03 -5.00 11.26
N LEU A 678 -20.81 -6.25 10.87
CA LEU A 678 -20.80 -7.43 11.71
C LEU A 678 -19.80 -7.28 12.86
N GLN A 679 -20.28 -7.35 14.09
CA GLN A 679 -19.45 -7.42 15.29
C GLN A 679 -19.19 -8.89 15.61
N THR A 680 -17.92 -9.25 15.79
CA THR A 680 -17.51 -10.62 16.04
C THR A 680 -17.25 -10.90 17.52
N ARG A 681 -17.60 -12.11 17.96
CA ARG A 681 -17.32 -12.64 19.31
C ARG A 681 -16.81 -14.08 19.22
N GLY A 682 -16.51 -14.68 20.36
CA GLY A 682 -16.09 -16.08 20.43
C GLY A 682 -14.56 -16.23 20.47
N PRO A 683 -14.08 -17.48 20.63
CA PRO A 683 -12.69 -17.77 20.96
C PRO A 683 -11.70 -17.51 19.83
N PHE A 684 -12.13 -17.41 18.57
CA PHE A 684 -11.25 -17.25 17.40
C PHE A 684 -11.43 -15.87 16.71
N ASN A 685 -11.98 -14.87 17.40
CA ASN A 685 -12.31 -13.56 16.81
C ASN A 685 -11.14 -12.55 16.76
N VAL A 686 -9.96 -12.88 17.31
CA VAL A 686 -8.83 -11.94 17.47
C VAL A 686 -8.37 -11.32 16.15
N MET A 687 -8.56 -12.05 15.04
CA MET A 687 -8.21 -11.55 13.71
C MET A 687 -9.18 -10.51 13.18
N PHE A 688 -10.41 -10.35 13.69
CA PHE A 688 -11.39 -9.40 13.16
C PHE A 688 -11.23 -8.00 13.78
N LEU A 689 -11.49 -6.95 12.98
CA LEU A 689 -11.38 -5.55 13.38
C LEU A 689 -12.50 -5.18 14.35
N ARG A 690 -13.74 -5.55 14.01
CA ARG A 690 -14.94 -5.22 14.78
C ARG A 690 -15.26 -6.36 15.72
N ARG A 691 -14.95 -6.16 17.01
CA ARG A 691 -15.23 -7.12 18.07
C ARG A 691 -16.23 -6.53 19.03
N SER A 692 -17.21 -7.32 19.43
CA SER A 692 -18.18 -6.88 20.43
C SER A 692 -17.55 -6.92 21.83
N SER A 693 -17.74 -5.87 22.61
CA SER A 693 -17.42 -5.86 24.05
C SER A 693 -18.54 -6.47 24.90
N ASP A 694 -19.73 -6.64 24.31
CA ASP A 694 -20.87 -7.23 24.99
C ASP A 694 -20.79 -8.76 24.94
N ILE A 695 -20.94 -9.41 26.10
CA ILE A 695 -20.84 -10.87 26.24
C ILE A 695 -21.99 -11.57 25.48
N LEU A 696 -23.13 -10.88 25.32
CA LEU A 696 -24.34 -11.40 24.67
C LEU A 696 -24.50 -10.93 23.20
N GLY A 697 -23.71 -9.94 22.76
CA GLY A 697 -23.79 -9.33 21.43
C GLY A 697 -22.70 -9.82 20.47
N GLY A 698 -23.05 -9.96 19.19
CA GLY A 698 -22.11 -10.29 18.12
C GLY A 698 -22.24 -11.70 17.54
N PHE A 699 -21.72 -11.85 16.33
CA PHE A 699 -21.61 -13.09 15.58
C PHE A 699 -20.42 -13.92 16.05
N SER A 700 -20.66 -15.18 16.42
CA SER A 700 -19.66 -16.07 17.02
C SER A 700 -18.75 -16.70 15.98
N ILE A 701 -17.44 -16.46 16.12
CA ILE A 701 -16.39 -17.19 15.40
C ILE A 701 -15.98 -18.38 16.28
N ASP A 702 -16.66 -19.51 16.06
CA ASP A 702 -16.56 -20.77 16.81
C ASP A 702 -15.65 -21.82 16.16
N VAL A 703 -15.15 -21.53 14.95
CA VAL A 703 -14.26 -22.41 14.19
C VAL A 703 -12.82 -21.88 14.18
N PRO A 704 -11.79 -22.74 14.44
CA PRO A 704 -10.38 -22.34 14.33
C PRO A 704 -10.01 -21.83 12.93
N ILE A 705 -9.27 -20.73 12.89
CA ILE A 705 -8.83 -20.12 11.63
C ILE A 705 -7.53 -20.78 11.18
N LYS A 706 -7.54 -21.49 10.05
CA LYS A 706 -6.32 -22.06 9.46
C LYS A 706 -5.42 -20.98 8.89
N MET A 707 -4.10 -21.23 8.83
CA MET A 707 -3.13 -20.33 8.21
C MET A 707 -3.50 -19.95 6.78
N THR A 708 -3.85 -20.94 5.96
CA THR A 708 -4.29 -20.70 4.58
C THR A 708 -5.51 -19.78 4.53
N THR A 709 -6.46 -19.97 5.45
CA THR A 709 -7.68 -19.15 5.55
C THR A 709 -7.38 -17.71 5.92
N ALA A 710 -6.47 -17.49 6.88
CA ALA A 710 -6.01 -16.15 7.25
C ALA A 710 -5.38 -15.44 6.05
N VAL A 711 -4.50 -16.13 5.31
CA VAL A 711 -3.86 -15.59 4.11
C VAL A 711 -4.87 -15.30 3.00
N GLU A 712 -5.81 -16.21 2.75
CA GLU A 712 -6.91 -16.01 1.79
C GLU A 712 -7.77 -14.78 2.16
N GLY A 713 -8.04 -14.59 3.45
CA GLY A 713 -8.71 -13.42 4.02
C GLY A 713 -7.90 -12.12 3.98
N GLY A 714 -6.64 -12.16 3.52
CA GLY A 714 -5.76 -10.99 3.44
C GLY A 714 -4.98 -10.70 4.72
N LEU A 715 -4.68 -11.71 5.54
CA LEU A 715 -3.77 -11.60 6.69
C LEU A 715 -2.56 -12.51 6.47
N ILE A 716 -1.39 -11.92 6.26
CA ILE A 716 -0.15 -12.65 5.96
C ILE A 716 0.67 -12.78 7.25
N PRO A 717 0.91 -14.01 7.76
CA PRO A 717 1.70 -14.20 8.97
C PRO A 717 3.19 -14.00 8.68
N ILE A 718 3.83 -13.09 9.42
CA ILE A 718 5.24 -12.73 9.32
C ILE A 718 5.94 -13.24 10.58
N LYS A 719 6.99 -14.04 10.39
CA LYS A 719 7.86 -14.50 11.47
C LYS A 719 8.83 -13.38 11.83
N ILE A 720 8.90 -13.05 13.11
CA ILE A 720 9.72 -11.96 13.63
C ILE A 720 10.54 -12.38 14.84
N LEU A 721 11.58 -11.61 15.13
CA LEU A 721 12.29 -11.58 16.39
C LEU A 721 11.88 -10.30 17.14
N ALA A 722 11.19 -10.44 18.26
CA ALA A 722 10.78 -9.36 19.15
C ALA A 722 11.56 -9.42 20.48
N GLU A 723 11.32 -8.47 21.38
CA GLU A 723 11.96 -8.41 22.71
C GLU A 723 11.79 -9.70 23.53
N TRP A 724 10.65 -10.38 23.35
CA TRP A 724 10.31 -11.63 24.03
C TRP A 724 10.73 -12.89 23.26
N GLY A 725 11.47 -12.75 22.15
CA GLY A 725 11.94 -13.85 21.32
C GLY A 725 11.20 -14.01 19.99
N ILE A 726 11.17 -15.23 19.46
CA ILE A 726 10.65 -15.51 18.11
C ILE A 726 9.12 -15.61 18.12
N GLY A 727 8.49 -14.90 17.20
CA GLY A 727 7.07 -14.61 17.18
C GLY A 727 6.42 -14.56 15.82
N LEU A 728 5.08 -14.40 15.81
CA LEU A 728 4.30 -14.06 14.62
C LEU A 728 3.58 -12.72 14.78
N VAL A 729 3.59 -11.92 13.72
CA VAL A 729 2.76 -10.73 13.53
C VAL A 729 2.01 -10.87 12.20
N PHE A 730 0.82 -10.29 12.08
CA PHE A 730 0.03 -10.36 10.85
C PHE A 730 0.08 -9.05 10.06
N LEU A 731 0.57 -9.15 8.82
CA LEU A 731 0.52 -8.07 7.84
C LEU A 731 -0.86 -8.09 7.15
N SER A 732 -1.57 -6.97 7.20
CA SER A 732 -2.91 -6.86 6.59
C SER A 732 -2.81 -6.45 5.13
N ALA A 733 -3.33 -7.28 4.24
CA ALA A 733 -3.52 -7.03 2.82
C ALA A 733 -5.01 -7.07 2.43
N ARG A 734 -5.90 -6.75 3.37
CA ARG A 734 -7.36 -6.74 3.19
C ARG A 734 -7.80 -5.66 2.20
N SER A 735 -9.07 -5.75 1.83
CA SER A 735 -9.75 -4.83 0.92
C SER A 735 -9.51 -3.35 1.29
N TRP A 736 -9.03 -2.56 0.31
CA TRP A 736 -8.72 -1.11 0.42
C TRP A 736 -7.68 -0.72 1.48
N ILE A 737 -6.78 -1.63 1.85
CA ILE A 737 -5.72 -1.29 2.81
C ILE A 737 -4.60 -0.51 2.09
N PRO A 738 -4.21 0.68 2.60
CA PRO A 738 -3.05 1.41 2.10
C PRO A 738 -1.77 0.62 2.40
N TYR A 739 -0.65 1.00 1.78
CA TYR A 739 0.60 0.27 1.99
C TYR A 739 1.02 0.24 3.46
N ASN A 740 1.07 -0.96 4.03
CA ASN A 740 1.60 -1.21 5.37
C ASN A 740 2.84 -2.09 5.28
N VAL A 741 3.72 -1.96 6.27
CA VAL A 741 5.01 -2.66 6.27
C VAL A 741 5.39 -3.11 7.67
N VAL A 742 5.84 -4.36 7.77
CA VAL A 742 6.53 -4.91 8.93
C VAL A 742 8.03 -4.77 8.64
N SER A 743 8.74 -3.99 9.45
CA SER A 743 10.16 -3.67 9.22
C SER A 743 10.98 -3.81 10.50
N ASN A 744 12.30 -3.93 10.33
CA ASN A 744 13.24 -4.11 11.44
C ASN A 744 13.37 -2.84 12.29
N SER A 745 13.67 -3.02 13.56
CA SER A 745 13.91 -1.97 14.55
C SER A 745 12.78 -0.93 14.66
N LYS A 746 11.53 -1.34 14.43
CA LYS A 746 10.35 -0.46 14.52
C LYS A 746 9.30 -1.02 15.46
N SER A 747 8.61 -0.10 16.14
CA SER A 747 7.35 -0.41 16.82
C SER A 747 6.26 -0.61 15.78
N PHE A 748 5.55 -1.71 15.89
CA PHE A 748 4.35 -2.01 15.13
C PHE A 748 3.17 -1.86 16.09
N GLY A 749 2.16 -1.08 15.67
CA GLY A 749 1.00 -0.77 16.50
C GLY A 749 0.19 -2.03 16.87
N GLU A 750 -0.90 -1.82 17.62
CA GLU A 750 -1.75 -2.91 18.11
C GLU A 750 -2.18 -3.84 16.97
N CYS A 751 -1.70 -5.08 17.00
CA CYS A 751 -1.94 -6.07 15.96
C CYS A 751 -2.06 -7.48 16.56
N PRO A 752 -2.60 -8.47 15.82
CA PRO A 752 -2.60 -9.85 16.25
C PRO A 752 -1.16 -10.39 16.33
N VAL A 753 -0.80 -10.92 17.49
CA VAL A 753 0.55 -11.41 17.81
C VAL A 753 0.47 -12.82 18.40
N ALA A 754 1.34 -13.71 17.96
CA ALA A 754 1.58 -15.00 18.60
C ALA A 754 2.96 -15.00 19.28
N ARG A 755 2.98 -15.03 20.63
CA ARG A 755 4.23 -14.95 21.42
C ARG A 755 5.06 -16.23 21.50
N ASN A 756 4.43 -17.38 21.32
CA ASN A 756 5.08 -18.67 21.57
C ASN A 756 4.84 -19.60 20.39
N ILE A 757 5.75 -19.55 19.41
CA ILE A 757 5.71 -20.48 18.28
C ILE A 757 6.34 -21.84 18.60
N MET A 758 7.11 -21.94 19.69
CA MET A 758 7.86 -23.13 20.09
C MET A 758 7.01 -24.15 20.84
N HIS A 759 5.95 -23.70 21.53
CA HIS A 759 5.02 -24.55 22.27
C HIS A 759 3.58 -24.32 21.80
N PRO A 760 3.21 -24.82 20.61
CA PRO A 760 1.83 -24.73 20.13
C PRO A 760 0.89 -25.51 21.05
N ALA A 761 -0.33 -25.00 21.20
CA ALA A 761 -1.40 -25.76 21.82
C ALA A 761 -1.89 -26.83 20.83
N TRP A 762 -2.10 -28.06 21.32
CA TRP A 762 -2.66 -29.14 20.52
C TRP A 762 -4.17 -29.23 20.77
N LEU A 763 -4.93 -28.31 20.18
CA LEU A 763 -6.39 -28.30 20.25
C LEU A 763 -6.97 -29.17 19.11
N MET A 764 -7.30 -30.42 19.46
CA MET A 764 -8.20 -31.36 18.73
C MET A 764 -7.66 -32.11 17.48
N VAL A 765 -8.40 -33.20 17.18
CA VAL A 765 -8.11 -34.38 16.33
C VAL A 765 -7.42 -34.03 15.01
N GLY A 766 -6.10 -34.28 14.91
CA GLY A 766 -5.36 -34.11 13.64
C GLY A 766 -3.88 -33.69 13.71
N LYS A 767 -3.25 -33.52 14.89
CA LYS A 767 -1.84 -33.10 15.04
C LYS A 767 -1.48 -31.80 14.25
N ILE A 768 -2.38 -30.82 14.18
CA ILE A 768 -2.06 -29.50 13.61
C ILE A 768 -1.75 -28.53 14.76
N PRO A 769 -0.61 -27.82 14.74
CA PRO A 769 -0.26 -26.86 15.80
C PRO A 769 -1.23 -25.68 15.82
N CYS A 770 -1.66 -25.25 17.01
CA CYS A 770 -2.53 -24.09 17.19
C CYS A 770 -1.82 -22.99 18.01
N TYR A 771 -1.81 -21.77 17.49
CA TYR A 771 -1.12 -20.64 18.11
C TYR A 771 -2.13 -19.64 18.68
N ARG A 772 -1.90 -19.26 19.94
CA ARG A 772 -2.72 -18.28 20.64
C ARG A 772 -2.38 -16.86 20.17
N LEU A 773 -3.40 -16.12 19.77
CA LEU A 773 -3.27 -14.72 19.37
C LEU A 773 -3.68 -13.78 20.50
N LYS A 774 -2.97 -12.65 20.56
CA LYS A 774 -3.31 -11.50 21.41
C LYS A 774 -3.12 -10.22 20.62
N LEU A 775 -3.90 -9.19 20.94
CA LEU A 775 -3.67 -7.86 20.40
C LEU A 775 -2.72 -7.10 21.30
N GLU A 776 -1.55 -6.78 20.77
CA GLU A 776 -0.49 -6.11 21.51
C GLU A 776 0.32 -5.23 20.54
N GLU A 777 0.91 -4.16 21.08
CA GLU A 777 1.96 -3.42 20.38
C GLU A 777 3.27 -4.20 20.52
N VAL A 778 4.06 -4.23 19.44
CA VAL A 778 5.30 -5.02 19.40
C VAL A 778 6.44 -4.21 18.83
N TYR A 779 7.55 -4.17 19.55
CA TYR A 779 8.83 -3.74 19.00
C TYR A 779 9.51 -4.90 18.27
N ILE A 780 9.75 -4.73 16.98
CA ILE A 780 10.30 -5.76 16.10
C ILE A 780 11.79 -5.50 15.94
N HIS A 781 12.65 -6.41 16.41
CA HIS A 781 14.09 -6.33 16.18
C HIS A 781 14.45 -6.75 14.76
N GLN A 782 13.91 -7.89 14.31
CA GLN A 782 14.22 -8.45 12.99
C GLN A 782 13.03 -9.17 12.36
N VAL A 783 12.86 -9.01 11.05
CA VAL A 783 11.93 -9.77 10.23
C VAL A 783 12.67 -10.99 9.67
N LEU A 784 12.11 -12.18 9.90
CA LEU A 784 12.74 -13.46 9.51
C LEU A 784 12.17 -14.01 8.20
N GLY A 785 10.92 -13.66 7.86
CA GLY A 785 10.27 -14.05 6.61
C GLY A 785 8.78 -14.26 6.74
N VAL A 786 8.14 -14.76 5.68
CA VAL A 786 6.74 -15.18 5.71
C VAL A 786 6.66 -16.57 6.34
N PHE A 787 5.82 -16.71 7.37
CA PHE A 787 5.63 -17.98 8.06
C PHE A 787 4.77 -18.93 7.21
N GLU A 788 5.30 -20.12 6.92
CA GLU A 788 4.65 -21.08 6.04
C GLU A 788 4.67 -22.49 6.63
N LYS A 789 3.83 -22.69 7.65
CA LYS A 789 3.56 -24.01 8.22
C LYS A 789 2.06 -24.18 8.39
N GLU A 790 1.57 -25.40 8.17
CA GLU A 790 0.17 -25.70 8.47
C GLU A 790 -0.08 -25.55 9.97
N CYS A 791 -0.93 -24.59 10.33
CA CYS A 791 -1.32 -24.31 11.71
C CYS A 791 -2.72 -23.68 11.76
N CYS A 792 -3.26 -23.61 12.97
CA CYS A 792 -4.48 -22.89 13.31
C CYS A 792 -4.18 -21.74 14.27
N PHE A 793 -5.09 -20.78 14.34
CA PHE A 793 -5.00 -19.62 15.22
C PHE A 793 -6.25 -19.50 16.08
N TYR A 794 -6.07 -19.12 17.35
CA TYR A 794 -7.14 -18.87 18.31
C TYR A 794 -6.89 -17.66 19.18
#